data_AF-A0A9W8F617-F1
#
_entry.id   AF-A0A9W8F617-F1
#
_cell.length_a   1.000
_cell.length_b   1.000
_cell.length_c   1.000
_cell.angle_alpha   90.00
_cell.angle_beta   90.00
_cell.angle_gamma   90.00
#
_symmetry.space_group_name_H-M   'P 1'
#
loop_
_entity.id
_entity.type
_entity.pdbx_description
1 polymer ?
#
loop_
_entity_poly.entity_id
_entity_poly.type
_entity_poly.pdbx_seq_one_letter_code
_entity_poly.pdbx_strand_id
1 'polypeptide(L)'
;MANSRTKQANTEHTSLLSSGNDSGRAEYGLSVPSEGERRMLTRWQLTSMTVLLAGIQFVWTVELGYGTPYLLSLGLSKPLMTLVWMAGPLSGLVIQPVVGQVSDKCRSRLGRRRPFIIGGAAFVVASVIAIAYARELATAVATIVYPSHGDEYQALVGRVSIILAVAGFYVLDFSINTSQACARALALDLAPLKQQDTANAYAGRMLNLGSVSGYLVGFMDLRSLVPWGTDSQMQALCLIAVIVFTVTVTWTCVLVREEPLKDDEESTGARPMGGMLRAIMRGVLHLPGPVQRVCNVQFFAWVAWFPFLFFATTWMTEIMARTGDVSDPEFIDRATRAGSFALFLYSVASFLCSMALPLIVDRVGLRRMWRASLVAMGVTLLMTLAVQGVVSATVLIVAMAFPWALAMWAPFALVGEYIAIQAEVESAVSEESEEDEEEFISALDAPPPNAVVTGGKRRSVGSGTTAAWKRAQETLVVATESISSTIQDDTAESVSTGRSALFLKPAAAPQQPPPPQPAPARAQLSVDERLESGMVLGIHNMYVVFPQFIINGISSLVFAWLGHEGLPPGARSVEVLAMARLASYVGRGAVEPIGFVLRIGGVSALVAAGLTVFLYDRRAVREYGLVNLYDRIERMGRTGPAFVAVTWGAGGATAQRTLELSDSCQGIFGLDALMHITCTNMDREKVDKALAGARSAGVRNILALRGDAPRGDEFWSACSGGFTHAADLVRYVRETHGDYFCIGVAGYPEGHSESTDLERDLEYLAEKVRAGADFVVSQLVYDADVFIAWLRKCRDIGIDCPIVPGVLPVQSYQSFRRLVHLTKVLVPEPLRQALEDVRANDQAVKDLGVEHAVATVRKLQAAGVWGVHITTLNLENTVMRVLSALGLGTEPRRPTRAVAEPSGAVPPPAWDDFPNGRWGDARSPAFGNLGSYVSTYGTAMQKFGSGDSVWGEPTEISDITEIFVGYVEGTLASLPWSDEPLLAETQRIKDELVRINRLGFWTLASQPALDGAASDDVTYGWGPRGGYIYQKAFVECFVHQSMFPGFLSRLQSASPRITYYASNGAGDFISNAVGAQGDAATALTWGVFPGRAVVQPTLIDKMNFLAWRTEAFHSWAEWADMFPRGSPQERFLREMAEKCWLVNVVDNEYRNPDTIWNMFQ
;
A
#
# COMPACT_ATOMS: atom_id res chain seq x y z
N MET A 1 48.24 6.48 -22.21
CA MET A 1 48.04 6.12 -23.64
C MET A 1 48.22 4.61 -23.73
N ALA A 2 47.44 3.78 -24.41
CA ALA A 2 46.15 3.86 -25.07
C ALA A 2 45.90 2.42 -25.58
N ASN A 3 44.68 1.88 -25.45
CA ASN A 3 44.16 0.73 -26.24
C ASN A 3 44.86 -0.64 -26.04
N SER A 4 44.20 -1.79 -26.01
CA SER A 4 42.85 -2.19 -26.42
C SER A 4 42.56 -3.64 -25.99
N ARG A 5 41.27 -3.94 -25.86
CA ARG A 5 40.58 -5.20 -26.25
C ARG A 5 41.04 -6.52 -25.60
N THR A 6 40.16 -7.04 -24.74
CA THR A 6 39.98 -8.48 -24.55
C THR A 6 38.56 -8.86 -24.98
N LYS A 7 38.48 -9.73 -25.98
CA LYS A 7 37.29 -10.53 -26.33
C LYS A 7 37.76 -11.98 -26.47
N GLN A 8 36.96 -12.86 -25.89
CA GLN A 8 36.73 -14.27 -26.19
C GLN A 8 37.57 -15.39 -25.53
N ALA A 9 36.77 -16.33 -25.02
CA ALA A 9 36.92 -17.78 -24.91
C ALA A 9 37.70 -18.34 -23.70
N ASN A 10 36.99 -18.98 -22.76
CA ASN A 10 36.88 -20.44 -22.81
C ASN A 10 35.80 -21.00 -21.87
N THR A 11 35.01 -21.88 -22.46
CA THR A 11 34.19 -22.95 -21.88
C THR A 11 35.11 -23.98 -21.22
N GLU A 12 34.76 -24.54 -20.06
CA GLU A 12 35.08 -25.94 -19.77
C GLU A 12 34.20 -26.54 -18.66
N HIS A 13 33.72 -27.73 -18.97
CA HIS A 13 33.03 -28.69 -18.12
C HIS A 13 33.96 -29.23 -17.03
N THR A 14 33.43 -29.52 -15.84
CA THR A 14 33.89 -30.69 -15.08
C THR A 14 32.73 -31.30 -14.30
N SER A 15 32.26 -32.44 -14.79
CA SER A 15 31.54 -33.47 -14.02
C SER A 15 32.56 -34.38 -13.35
N LEU A 16 32.28 -34.87 -12.13
CA LEU A 16 32.26 -36.31 -11.75
C LEU A 16 32.38 -36.51 -10.23
N LEU A 17 31.33 -37.12 -9.66
CA LEU A 17 31.30 -38.24 -8.70
C LEU A 17 32.37 -38.33 -7.60
N SER A 18 31.91 -38.25 -6.34
CA SER A 18 32.30 -39.25 -5.33
C SER A 18 31.11 -39.63 -4.45
N SER A 19 30.68 -40.87 -4.59
CA SER A 19 29.79 -41.59 -3.68
C SER A 19 30.50 -41.85 -2.35
N GLY A 20 29.86 -41.49 -1.24
CA GLY A 20 30.27 -41.90 0.10
C GLY A 20 29.01 -42.01 0.97
N ASN A 21 28.59 -43.24 1.23
CA ASN A 21 27.58 -43.61 2.20
C ASN A 21 27.92 -42.98 3.56
N ASP A 22 27.01 -42.21 4.14
CA ASP A 22 26.92 -42.16 5.60
C ASP A 22 25.46 -42.08 6.03
N SER A 23 24.99 -43.22 6.55
CA SER A 23 23.72 -43.40 7.21
C SER A 23 23.88 -42.97 8.68
N GLY A 24 23.36 -41.80 9.03
CA GLY A 24 23.35 -41.31 10.40
C GLY A 24 22.31 -40.21 10.55
N ARG A 25 21.31 -40.46 11.41
CA ARG A 25 20.24 -39.53 11.83
C ARG A 25 20.76 -38.11 12.03
N ALA A 26 20.15 -37.14 11.36
CA ALA A 26 20.22 -35.73 11.70
C ALA A 26 18.79 -35.16 11.72
N GLU A 27 18.55 -34.33 12.72
CA GLU A 27 17.27 -33.78 13.15
C GLU A 27 16.51 -33.04 12.05
N TYR A 28 15.19 -33.19 12.07
CA TYR A 28 14.26 -32.39 11.29
C TYR A 28 14.20 -30.98 11.89
N GLY A 29 15.06 -30.10 11.37
CA GLY A 29 14.92 -28.65 11.46
C GLY A 29 15.04 -28.07 10.05
N LEU A 30 13.99 -28.26 9.24
CA LEU A 30 13.90 -27.63 7.92
C LEU A 30 13.27 -26.25 8.11
N SER A 31 14.12 -25.23 8.27
CA SER A 31 13.74 -23.85 8.01
C SER A 31 13.21 -23.76 6.57
N VAL A 32 12.01 -23.23 6.43
CA VAL A 32 11.48 -22.79 5.14
C VAL A 32 12.29 -21.55 4.76
N PRO A 33 12.89 -21.46 3.56
CA PRO A 33 13.59 -20.23 3.17
C PRO A 33 12.57 -19.09 3.07
N SER A 34 12.85 -17.94 3.69
CA SER A 34 12.08 -16.70 3.52
C SER A 34 11.98 -16.34 2.03
N GLU A 35 10.88 -15.72 1.58
CA GLU A 35 10.62 -15.44 0.16
C GLU A 35 11.70 -14.57 -0.52
N GLY A 36 12.56 -13.92 0.27
CA GLY A 36 13.77 -13.22 -0.16
C GLY A 36 14.83 -14.10 -0.86
N GLU A 37 14.77 -15.43 -0.70
CA GLU A 37 15.74 -16.38 -1.28
C GLU A 37 15.26 -17.09 -2.58
N ARG A 38 14.11 -16.75 -3.16
CA ARG A 38 13.73 -17.33 -4.47
C ARG A 38 14.72 -16.90 -5.55
N ARG A 39 15.56 -17.86 -5.98
CA ARG A 39 16.55 -17.70 -7.06
C ARG A 39 15.89 -17.08 -8.29
N MET A 40 16.43 -15.94 -8.74
CA MET A 40 15.97 -15.24 -9.94
C MET A 40 15.79 -16.21 -11.12
N LEU A 41 14.66 -16.08 -11.81
CA LEU A 41 14.37 -16.91 -12.97
C LEU A 41 15.31 -16.55 -14.12
N THR A 42 15.82 -17.59 -14.76
CA THR A 42 16.59 -17.45 -15.99
C THR A 42 15.70 -17.02 -17.15
N ARG A 43 16.30 -16.43 -18.19
CA ARG A 43 15.59 -16.08 -19.44
C ARG A 43 14.89 -17.30 -20.06
N TRP A 44 15.47 -18.48 -19.90
CA TRP A 44 14.89 -19.75 -20.35
C TRP A 44 13.59 -20.09 -19.61
N GLN A 45 13.59 -19.95 -18.28
CA GLN A 45 12.41 -20.19 -17.46
C GLN A 45 11.29 -19.17 -17.76
N LEU A 46 11.63 -17.88 -17.89
CA LEU A 46 10.68 -16.82 -18.25
C LEU A 46 10.06 -17.06 -19.64
N THR A 47 10.86 -17.52 -20.60
CA THR A 47 10.36 -17.89 -21.94
C THR A 47 9.46 -19.12 -21.86
N SER A 48 9.87 -20.14 -21.11
CA SER A 48 9.13 -21.40 -21.02
C SER A 48 7.77 -21.25 -20.36
N MET A 49 7.62 -20.36 -19.37
CA MET A 49 6.33 -20.09 -18.72
C MET A 49 5.39 -19.20 -19.54
N THR A 50 5.91 -18.47 -20.52
CA THR A 50 5.10 -17.54 -21.35
C THR A 50 4.82 -18.05 -22.76
N VAL A 51 5.46 -19.14 -23.20
CA VAL A 51 5.39 -19.62 -24.59
C VAL A 51 3.97 -19.99 -25.05
N LEU A 52 3.10 -20.45 -24.14
CA LEU A 52 1.69 -20.72 -24.43
C LEU A 52 0.97 -19.50 -25.03
N LEU A 53 1.34 -18.29 -24.60
CA LEU A 53 0.74 -17.07 -25.13
C LEU A 53 1.05 -16.87 -26.62
N ALA A 54 2.19 -17.36 -27.12
CA ALA A 54 2.48 -17.36 -28.55
C ALA A 54 1.51 -18.26 -29.33
N GLY A 55 1.24 -19.47 -28.82
CA GLY A 55 0.29 -20.38 -29.43
C GLY A 55 -1.14 -19.84 -29.42
N ILE A 56 -1.57 -19.26 -28.29
CA ILE A 56 -2.87 -18.58 -28.18
C ILE A 56 -3.00 -17.47 -29.22
N GLN A 57 -1.98 -16.61 -29.33
CA GLN A 57 -2.02 -15.50 -30.29
C GLN A 57 -2.02 -15.98 -31.74
N PHE A 58 -1.33 -17.08 -32.04
CA PHE A 58 -1.37 -17.71 -33.37
C PHE A 58 -2.80 -18.09 -33.74
N VAL A 59 -3.54 -18.77 -32.85
CA VAL A 59 -4.94 -19.14 -33.10
C VAL A 59 -5.81 -17.90 -33.31
N TRP A 60 -5.66 -16.86 -32.49
CA TRP A 60 -6.34 -15.58 -32.68
C TRP A 60 -6.07 -14.94 -34.04
N THR A 61 -4.84 -15.03 -34.58
CA THR A 61 -4.56 -14.47 -35.91
C THR A 61 -5.25 -15.22 -37.05
N VAL A 62 -5.41 -16.54 -36.93
CA VAL A 62 -6.18 -17.34 -37.90
C VAL A 62 -7.64 -16.92 -37.85
N GLU A 63 -8.19 -16.77 -36.64
CA GLU A 63 -9.56 -16.32 -36.43
C GLU A 63 -9.81 -14.91 -37.00
N LEU A 64 -9.03 -13.92 -36.57
CA LEU A 64 -9.18 -12.52 -36.97
C LEU A 64 -8.86 -12.29 -38.45
N GLY A 65 -7.90 -13.03 -39.01
CA GLY A 65 -7.48 -12.88 -40.41
C GLY A 65 -8.40 -13.57 -41.42
N TYR A 66 -8.94 -14.75 -41.07
CA TYR A 66 -9.61 -15.64 -42.02
C TYR A 66 -11.04 -16.05 -41.63
N GLY A 67 -11.48 -15.80 -40.40
CA GLY A 67 -12.81 -16.20 -39.94
C GLY A 67 -13.95 -15.54 -40.71
N THR A 68 -13.84 -14.23 -40.97
CA THR A 68 -14.85 -13.47 -41.73
C THR A 68 -14.99 -13.97 -43.18
N PRO A 69 -13.92 -14.07 -43.99
CA PRO A 69 -13.99 -14.64 -45.33
C PRO A 69 -14.56 -16.07 -45.36
N TYR A 70 -14.21 -16.90 -44.38
CA TYR A 70 -14.68 -18.29 -44.30
C TYR A 70 -16.18 -18.39 -44.01
N LEU A 71 -16.69 -17.66 -43.01
CA LEU A 71 -18.11 -17.66 -42.69
C LEU A 71 -18.97 -17.14 -43.85
N LEU A 72 -18.46 -16.15 -44.60
CA LEU A 72 -19.10 -15.69 -45.84
C LEU A 72 -19.13 -16.78 -46.91
N SER A 73 -18.03 -17.52 -47.07
CA SER A 73 -17.95 -18.63 -48.03
C SER A 73 -18.92 -19.77 -47.73
N LEU A 74 -19.32 -19.94 -46.46
CA LEU A 74 -20.35 -20.89 -46.03
C LEU A 74 -21.79 -20.38 -46.28
N GLY A 75 -21.96 -19.13 -46.70
CA GLY A 75 -23.27 -18.51 -46.95
C GLY A 75 -23.86 -17.75 -45.76
N LEU A 76 -23.08 -17.45 -44.71
CA LEU A 76 -23.54 -16.65 -43.58
C LEU A 76 -23.76 -15.19 -44.01
N SER A 77 -24.89 -14.60 -43.63
CA SER A 77 -25.16 -13.19 -43.93
C SER A 77 -24.30 -12.25 -43.06
N LYS A 78 -23.92 -11.09 -43.61
CA LYS A 78 -23.11 -10.09 -42.89
C LYS A 78 -23.68 -9.66 -41.53
N PRO A 79 -25.01 -9.49 -41.33
CA PRO A 79 -25.58 -9.18 -40.02
C PRO A 79 -25.50 -10.33 -39.01
N LEU A 80 -25.53 -11.59 -39.46
CA LEU A 80 -25.37 -12.74 -38.56
C LEU A 80 -23.91 -12.91 -38.14
N MET A 81 -22.96 -12.45 -38.95
CA MET A 81 -21.54 -12.45 -38.62
C MET A 81 -21.21 -11.58 -37.40
N THR A 82 -21.89 -10.44 -37.21
CA THR A 82 -21.67 -9.61 -36.01
C THR A 82 -22.09 -10.32 -34.73
N LEU A 83 -23.06 -11.25 -34.80
CA LEU A 83 -23.41 -12.10 -33.66
C LEU A 83 -22.32 -13.12 -33.36
N VAL A 84 -21.68 -13.70 -34.38
CA VAL A 84 -20.53 -14.59 -34.20
C VAL A 84 -19.40 -13.86 -33.47
N TRP A 85 -19.09 -12.64 -33.91
CA TRP A 85 -18.05 -11.81 -33.27
C TRP A 85 -18.43 -11.23 -31.89
N MET A 86 -19.65 -11.48 -31.40
CA MET A 86 -19.98 -11.22 -29.99
C MET A 86 -19.44 -12.29 -29.04
N ALA A 87 -19.08 -13.48 -29.55
CA ALA A 87 -18.58 -14.58 -28.73
C ALA A 87 -17.28 -14.21 -27.97
N GLY A 88 -16.31 -13.61 -28.66
CA GLY A 88 -15.08 -13.08 -28.07
C GLY A 88 -15.33 -12.14 -26.88
N PRO A 89 -16.08 -11.03 -27.04
CA PRO A 89 -16.34 -10.14 -25.93
C PRO A 89 -17.23 -10.72 -24.83
N LEU A 90 -18.21 -11.56 -25.15
CA LEU A 90 -19.02 -12.23 -24.14
C LEU A 90 -18.19 -13.20 -23.30
N SER A 91 -17.30 -13.96 -23.93
CA SER A 91 -16.41 -14.88 -23.23
C SER A 91 -15.39 -14.12 -22.36
N GLY A 92 -14.79 -13.04 -22.87
CA GLY A 92 -13.87 -12.21 -22.10
C GLY A 92 -14.53 -11.54 -20.88
N LEU A 93 -15.80 -11.14 -20.99
CA LEU A 93 -16.57 -10.50 -19.92
C LEU A 93 -16.97 -11.46 -18.81
N VAL A 94 -17.30 -12.72 -19.15
CA VAL A 94 -17.89 -13.69 -18.21
C VAL A 94 -16.90 -14.76 -17.79
N ILE A 95 -16.19 -15.37 -18.73
CA ILE A 95 -15.36 -16.56 -18.47
C ILE A 95 -14.07 -16.19 -17.78
N GLN A 96 -13.38 -15.13 -18.19
CA GLN A 96 -12.08 -14.81 -17.58
C GLN A 96 -12.17 -14.50 -16.07
N PRO A 97 -13.13 -13.70 -15.56
CA PRO A 97 -13.30 -13.51 -14.12
C PRO A 97 -13.67 -14.80 -13.37
N VAL A 98 -14.58 -15.60 -13.95
CA VAL A 98 -15.04 -16.87 -13.36
C VAL A 98 -13.90 -17.87 -13.28
N VAL A 99 -13.19 -18.11 -14.38
CA VAL A 99 -12.05 -19.04 -14.43
C VAL A 99 -10.91 -18.55 -13.57
N GLY A 100 -10.66 -17.23 -13.52
CA GLY A 100 -9.68 -16.63 -12.60
C GLY A 100 -9.97 -17.06 -11.16
N GLN A 101 -11.18 -16.77 -10.67
CA GLN A 101 -11.60 -17.10 -9.32
C GLN A 101 -11.68 -18.61 -9.03
N VAL A 102 -12.08 -19.43 -10.00
CA VAL A 102 -12.17 -20.89 -9.81
C VAL A 102 -10.78 -21.53 -9.82
N SER A 103 -9.89 -21.07 -10.70
CA SER A 103 -8.51 -21.58 -10.77
C SER A 103 -7.66 -21.13 -9.59
N ASP A 104 -7.93 -19.94 -9.04
CA ASP A 104 -7.35 -19.41 -7.80
C ASP A 104 -7.47 -20.44 -6.66
N LYS A 105 -8.62 -21.11 -6.56
CA LYS A 105 -8.96 -22.06 -5.49
C LYS A 105 -8.77 -23.53 -5.86
N CYS A 106 -8.14 -23.83 -6.99
CA CYS A 106 -8.01 -25.19 -7.47
C CYS A 106 -6.92 -25.97 -6.72
N ARG A 107 -7.29 -27.14 -6.19
CA ARG A 107 -6.43 -28.04 -5.41
C ARG A 107 -5.94 -29.26 -6.19
N SER A 108 -5.91 -29.18 -7.52
CA SER A 108 -5.50 -30.34 -8.32
C SER A 108 -4.03 -30.69 -8.09
N ARG A 109 -3.71 -31.99 -8.11
CA ARG A 109 -2.33 -32.50 -8.09
C ARG A 109 -1.49 -32.02 -9.28
N LEU A 110 -2.16 -31.58 -10.34
CA LEU A 110 -1.52 -31.00 -11.51
C LEU A 110 -1.12 -29.52 -11.30
N GLY A 111 -1.46 -28.88 -10.19
CA GLY A 111 -1.30 -27.44 -9.95
C GLY A 111 -2.63 -26.68 -9.98
N ARG A 112 -2.61 -25.39 -9.64
CA ARG A 112 -3.80 -24.51 -9.58
C ARG A 112 -4.31 -24.14 -10.98
N ARG A 113 -3.41 -23.79 -11.91
CA ARG A 113 -3.74 -23.24 -13.23
C ARG A 113 -3.80 -24.30 -14.34
N ARG A 114 -2.92 -25.30 -14.28
CA ARG A 114 -2.76 -26.31 -15.34
C ARG A 114 -4.03 -27.09 -15.72
N PRO A 115 -4.92 -27.53 -14.80
CA PRO A 115 -6.13 -28.25 -15.19
C PRO A 115 -7.02 -27.46 -16.16
N PHE A 116 -7.13 -26.16 -15.95
CA PHE A 116 -7.92 -25.26 -16.80
C PHE A 116 -7.23 -24.99 -18.14
N ILE A 117 -5.90 -24.90 -18.16
CA ILE A 117 -5.12 -24.81 -19.39
C ILE A 117 -5.32 -26.07 -20.25
N ILE A 118 -5.23 -27.27 -19.65
CA ILE A 118 -5.40 -28.54 -20.37
C ILE A 118 -6.84 -28.70 -20.86
N GLY A 119 -7.82 -28.43 -20.00
CA GLY A 119 -9.24 -28.51 -20.35
C GLY A 119 -9.60 -27.52 -21.47
N GLY A 120 -9.19 -26.26 -21.32
CA GLY A 120 -9.36 -25.24 -22.36
C GLY A 120 -8.67 -25.65 -23.66
N ALA A 121 -7.46 -26.19 -23.59
CA ALA A 121 -6.74 -26.62 -24.77
C ALA A 121 -7.43 -27.75 -25.55
N ALA A 122 -8.04 -28.72 -24.85
CA ALA A 122 -8.80 -29.78 -25.49
C ALA A 122 -10.00 -29.22 -26.28
N PHE A 123 -10.72 -28.25 -25.72
CA PHE A 123 -11.84 -27.61 -26.41
C PHE A 123 -11.39 -26.68 -27.55
N VAL A 124 -10.24 -26.00 -27.44
CA VAL A 124 -9.64 -25.25 -28.56
C VAL A 124 -9.34 -26.19 -29.73
N VAL A 125 -8.66 -27.32 -29.48
CA VAL A 125 -8.33 -28.28 -30.55
C VAL A 125 -9.60 -28.84 -31.20
N ALA A 126 -10.58 -29.25 -30.40
CA ALA A 126 -11.84 -29.78 -30.90
C ALA A 126 -12.62 -28.75 -31.74
N SER A 127 -12.69 -27.50 -31.29
CA SER A 127 -13.40 -26.42 -32.01
C SER A 127 -12.69 -26.00 -33.29
N VAL A 128 -11.36 -25.86 -33.28
CA VAL A 128 -10.60 -25.54 -34.51
C VAL A 128 -10.76 -26.64 -35.56
N ILE A 129 -10.75 -27.91 -35.17
CA ILE A 129 -11.00 -29.04 -36.09
C ILE A 129 -12.45 -29.00 -36.61
N ALA A 130 -13.42 -28.73 -35.74
CA ALA A 130 -14.83 -28.62 -36.15
C ALA A 130 -15.05 -27.47 -37.15
N ILE A 131 -14.35 -26.33 -36.96
CA ILE A 131 -14.38 -25.20 -37.89
C ILE A 131 -13.75 -25.60 -39.23
N ALA A 132 -12.57 -26.24 -39.21
CA ALA A 132 -11.84 -26.65 -40.41
C ALA A 132 -12.63 -27.61 -41.30
N TYR A 133 -13.36 -28.55 -40.70
CA TYR A 133 -14.08 -29.62 -41.41
C TYR A 133 -15.61 -29.47 -41.32
N ALA A 134 -16.12 -28.26 -41.09
CA ALA A 134 -17.56 -28.04 -40.86
C ALA A 134 -18.42 -28.55 -42.02
N ARG A 135 -17.96 -28.39 -43.26
CA ARG A 135 -18.70 -28.81 -44.45
C ARG A 135 -18.68 -30.33 -44.64
N GLU A 136 -17.56 -30.96 -44.38
CA GLU A 136 -17.37 -32.41 -44.45
C GLU A 136 -18.18 -33.12 -43.35
N LEU A 137 -18.17 -32.58 -42.13
CA LEU A 137 -19.01 -33.05 -41.02
C LEU A 137 -20.50 -32.89 -41.32
N ALA A 138 -20.91 -31.75 -41.87
CA ALA A 138 -22.29 -31.51 -42.29
C ALA A 138 -22.73 -32.46 -43.42
N THR A 139 -21.82 -32.76 -44.35
CA THR A 139 -22.03 -33.72 -45.45
C THR A 139 -22.26 -35.12 -44.88
N ALA A 140 -21.44 -35.57 -43.93
CA ALA A 140 -21.60 -36.86 -43.27
C ALA A 140 -22.95 -36.98 -42.54
N VAL A 141 -23.38 -35.93 -41.83
CA VAL A 141 -24.70 -35.88 -41.17
C VAL A 141 -25.83 -35.91 -42.20
N ALA A 142 -25.75 -35.10 -43.26
CA ALA A 142 -26.78 -35.03 -44.28
C ALA A 142 -26.94 -36.35 -45.05
N THR A 143 -25.85 -37.08 -45.29
CA THR A 143 -25.89 -38.40 -45.96
C THR A 143 -26.58 -39.47 -45.10
N ILE A 144 -26.54 -39.33 -43.77
CA ILE A 144 -27.29 -40.21 -42.85
C ILE A 144 -28.79 -39.88 -42.88
N VAL A 145 -29.15 -38.60 -42.96
CA VAL A 145 -30.54 -38.12 -42.87
C VAL A 145 -31.28 -38.25 -44.21
N TYR A 146 -30.61 -37.96 -45.32
CA TYR A 146 -31.17 -38.00 -46.67
C TYR A 146 -30.29 -38.85 -47.60
N PRO A 147 -30.68 -40.10 -47.89
CA PRO A 147 -29.94 -40.96 -48.82
C PRO A 147 -29.93 -40.44 -50.27
N SER A 148 -30.92 -39.62 -50.65
CA SER A 148 -31.04 -39.00 -51.97
C SER A 148 -30.48 -37.57 -51.98
N HIS A 149 -29.49 -37.32 -52.85
CA HIS A 149 -28.75 -36.05 -52.96
C HIS A 149 -29.53 -34.98 -53.75
N GLY A 150 -30.72 -34.60 -53.27
CA GLY A 150 -31.56 -33.55 -53.86
C GLY A 150 -31.31 -32.14 -53.30
N ASP A 151 -32.17 -31.17 -53.66
CA ASP A 151 -32.06 -29.77 -53.20
C ASP A 151 -32.18 -29.65 -51.67
N GLU A 152 -33.01 -30.50 -51.04
CA GLU A 152 -33.14 -30.56 -49.57
C GLU A 152 -31.86 -31.02 -48.88
N TYR A 153 -31.09 -31.92 -49.50
CA TYR A 153 -29.79 -32.36 -49.01
C TYR A 153 -28.79 -31.20 -49.01
N GLN A 154 -28.67 -30.47 -50.11
CA GLN A 154 -27.75 -29.32 -50.21
C GLN A 154 -28.15 -28.18 -49.26
N ALA A 155 -29.45 -27.93 -49.08
CA ALA A 155 -29.96 -26.95 -48.13
C ALA A 155 -29.72 -27.36 -46.67
N LEU A 156 -29.72 -28.67 -46.35
CA LEU A 156 -29.35 -29.18 -45.04
C LEU A 156 -27.84 -29.06 -44.81
N VAL A 157 -26.99 -29.48 -45.76
CA VAL A 157 -25.54 -29.36 -45.67
C VAL A 157 -25.12 -27.91 -45.43
N GLY A 158 -25.67 -26.95 -46.18
CA GLY A 158 -25.38 -25.53 -45.99
C GLY A 158 -25.76 -25.02 -44.59
N ARG A 159 -26.98 -25.33 -44.13
CA ARG A 159 -27.46 -24.91 -42.79
C ARG A 159 -26.63 -25.54 -41.66
N VAL A 160 -26.36 -26.83 -41.72
CA VAL A 160 -25.59 -27.55 -40.71
C VAL A 160 -24.13 -27.09 -40.70
N SER A 161 -23.52 -26.83 -41.87
CA SER A 161 -22.15 -26.28 -41.97
C SER A 161 -22.04 -24.94 -41.26
N ILE A 162 -23.01 -24.04 -41.47
CA ILE A 162 -23.07 -22.75 -40.78
C ILE A 162 -23.22 -22.94 -39.26
N ILE A 163 -24.13 -23.79 -38.81
CA ILE A 163 -24.36 -24.03 -37.38
C ILE A 163 -23.10 -24.59 -36.71
N LEU A 164 -22.44 -25.58 -37.33
CA LEU A 164 -21.21 -26.18 -36.82
C LEU A 164 -20.07 -25.17 -36.76
N ALA A 165 -19.90 -24.36 -37.81
CA ALA A 165 -18.88 -23.32 -37.84
C ALA A 165 -19.13 -22.28 -36.74
N VAL A 166 -20.35 -21.73 -36.64
CA VAL A 166 -20.70 -20.72 -35.62
C VAL A 166 -20.55 -21.27 -34.22
N ALA A 167 -21.04 -22.48 -33.93
CA ALA A 167 -20.84 -23.13 -32.64
C ALA A 167 -19.35 -23.35 -32.35
N GLY A 168 -18.57 -23.72 -33.37
CA GLY A 168 -17.12 -23.84 -33.31
C GLY A 168 -16.44 -22.54 -32.88
N PHE A 169 -16.75 -21.41 -33.51
CA PHE A 169 -16.22 -20.09 -33.12
C PHE A 169 -16.56 -19.72 -31.66
N TYR A 170 -17.80 -19.98 -31.22
CA TYR A 170 -18.18 -19.74 -29.82
C TYR A 170 -17.39 -20.60 -28.83
N VAL A 171 -17.26 -21.91 -29.10
CA VAL A 171 -16.48 -22.81 -28.24
C VAL A 171 -15.00 -22.40 -28.26
N LEU A 172 -14.48 -22.01 -29.42
CA LEU A 172 -13.11 -21.53 -29.59
C LEU A 172 -12.84 -20.32 -28.70
N ASP A 173 -13.65 -19.27 -28.81
CA ASP A 173 -13.52 -18.02 -28.05
C ASP A 173 -13.55 -18.26 -26.54
N PHE A 174 -14.51 -19.05 -26.05
CA PHE A 174 -14.63 -19.37 -24.63
C PHE A 174 -13.42 -20.16 -24.11
N SER A 175 -12.90 -21.07 -24.92
CA SER A 175 -11.80 -21.96 -24.54
C SER A 175 -10.43 -21.30 -24.62
N ILE A 176 -10.22 -20.44 -25.63
CA ILE A 176 -9.01 -19.62 -25.74
C ILE A 176 -8.93 -18.64 -24.57
N ASN A 177 -10.01 -17.93 -24.26
CA ASN A 177 -10.04 -16.98 -23.15
C ASN A 177 -9.78 -17.65 -21.79
N THR A 178 -10.30 -18.86 -21.59
CA THR A 178 -9.98 -19.71 -20.43
C THR A 178 -8.47 -19.97 -20.33
N SER A 179 -7.87 -20.45 -21.42
CA SER A 179 -6.44 -20.79 -21.46
C SER A 179 -5.55 -19.54 -21.28
N GLN A 180 -5.95 -18.41 -21.86
CA GLN A 180 -5.24 -17.13 -21.78
C GLN A 180 -5.24 -16.57 -20.35
N ALA A 181 -6.40 -16.58 -19.67
CA ALA A 181 -6.50 -16.11 -18.29
C ALA A 181 -5.58 -16.90 -17.36
N CYS A 182 -5.60 -18.23 -17.45
CA CYS A 182 -4.74 -19.09 -16.64
C CYS A 182 -3.26 -18.96 -16.99
N ALA A 183 -2.91 -18.80 -18.27
CA ALA A 183 -1.53 -18.59 -18.70
C ALA A 183 -0.94 -17.28 -18.15
N ARG A 184 -1.73 -16.20 -18.12
CA ARG A 184 -1.34 -14.90 -17.54
C ARG A 184 -1.18 -14.98 -16.02
N ALA A 185 -2.14 -15.61 -15.34
CA ALA A 185 -2.05 -15.81 -13.89
C ALA A 185 -0.84 -16.67 -13.52
N LEU A 186 -0.57 -17.76 -14.26
CA LEU A 186 0.59 -18.63 -14.04
C LEU A 186 1.93 -17.87 -14.13
N ALA A 187 2.07 -16.96 -15.10
CA ALA A 187 3.29 -16.16 -15.24
C ALA A 187 3.49 -15.19 -14.06
N LEU A 188 2.41 -14.68 -13.47
CA LEU A 188 2.46 -13.80 -12.30
C LEU A 188 2.76 -14.60 -11.02
N ASP A 189 2.10 -15.76 -10.84
CA ASP A 189 2.22 -16.61 -9.67
C ASP A 189 3.65 -17.19 -9.50
N LEU A 190 4.37 -17.43 -10.61
CA LEU A 190 5.71 -18.05 -10.59
C LEU A 190 6.87 -17.04 -10.61
N ALA A 191 6.63 -15.80 -11.05
CA ALA A 191 7.69 -14.80 -11.17
C ALA A 191 7.99 -14.14 -9.81
N PRO A 192 9.26 -14.08 -9.37
CA PRO A 192 9.65 -13.31 -8.19
C PRO A 192 9.26 -11.84 -8.34
N LEU A 193 8.93 -11.17 -7.23
CA LEU A 193 8.42 -9.79 -7.20
C LEU A 193 9.33 -8.82 -7.99
N LYS A 194 10.65 -8.93 -7.77
CA LYS A 194 11.68 -8.15 -8.49
C LYS A 194 11.75 -8.41 -10.00
N GLN A 195 11.13 -9.48 -10.51
CA GLN A 195 11.13 -9.89 -11.92
C GLN A 195 9.74 -9.89 -12.57
N GLN A 196 8.66 -9.50 -11.88
CA GLN A 196 7.31 -9.52 -12.45
C GLN A 196 7.14 -8.62 -13.67
N ASP A 197 7.75 -7.44 -13.69
CA ASP A 197 7.79 -6.57 -14.87
C ASP A 197 8.45 -7.27 -16.06
N THR A 198 9.56 -7.97 -15.78
CA THR A 198 10.31 -8.72 -16.79
C THR A 198 9.48 -9.91 -17.30
N ALA A 199 8.82 -10.66 -16.43
CA ALA A 199 7.96 -11.78 -16.80
C ALA A 199 6.79 -11.32 -17.70
N ASN A 200 6.13 -10.22 -17.34
CA ASN A 200 5.09 -9.61 -18.17
C ASN A 200 5.63 -9.13 -19.52
N ALA A 201 6.84 -8.55 -19.57
CA ALA A 201 7.48 -8.22 -20.83
C ALA A 201 7.74 -9.47 -21.70
N TYR A 202 8.18 -10.59 -21.13
CA TYR A 202 8.31 -11.87 -21.86
C TYR A 202 6.96 -12.38 -22.39
N ALA A 203 5.89 -12.26 -21.61
CA ALA A 203 4.53 -12.56 -22.07
C ALA A 203 4.14 -11.72 -23.29
N GLY A 204 4.42 -10.41 -23.25
CA GLY A 204 4.22 -9.53 -24.40
C GLY A 204 5.04 -9.92 -25.64
N ARG A 205 6.26 -10.42 -25.45
CA ARG A 205 7.12 -10.91 -26.56
C ARG A 205 6.57 -12.17 -27.21
N MET A 206 6.08 -13.11 -26.41
CA MET A 206 5.48 -14.35 -26.91
C MET A 206 4.21 -14.08 -27.70
N LEU A 207 3.34 -13.17 -27.23
CA LEU A 207 2.18 -12.71 -28.00
C LEU A 207 2.63 -12.12 -29.35
N ASN A 208 3.56 -11.18 -29.36
CA ASN A 208 4.03 -10.59 -30.61
C ASN A 208 4.67 -11.62 -31.57
N LEU A 209 5.39 -12.62 -31.04
CA LEU A 209 5.93 -13.72 -31.83
C LEU A 209 4.82 -14.57 -32.47
N GLY A 210 3.75 -14.86 -31.72
CA GLY A 210 2.55 -15.52 -32.23
C GLY A 210 1.87 -14.73 -33.35
N SER A 211 1.79 -13.40 -33.21
CA SER A 211 1.25 -12.54 -34.27
C SER A 211 2.11 -12.53 -35.54
N VAL A 212 3.44 -12.46 -35.40
CA VAL A 212 4.37 -12.49 -36.55
C VAL A 212 4.22 -13.80 -37.32
N SER A 213 4.31 -14.93 -36.61
CA SER A 213 4.21 -16.25 -37.22
C SER A 213 2.83 -16.51 -37.83
N GLY A 214 1.76 -16.11 -37.14
CA GLY A 214 0.39 -16.26 -37.62
C GLY A 214 0.07 -15.45 -38.88
N TYR A 215 0.40 -14.15 -38.91
CA TYR A 215 0.19 -13.33 -40.10
C TYR A 215 1.11 -13.71 -41.27
N LEU A 216 2.33 -14.18 -40.99
CA LEU A 216 3.24 -14.70 -42.02
C LEU A 216 2.67 -15.95 -42.70
N VAL A 217 2.28 -16.95 -41.90
CA VAL A 217 1.66 -18.20 -42.40
C VAL A 217 0.35 -17.89 -43.12
N GLY A 218 -0.44 -16.95 -42.58
CA GLY A 218 -1.64 -16.44 -43.23
C GLY A 218 -1.37 -15.82 -44.61
N PHE A 219 -0.26 -15.11 -44.82
CA PHE A 219 0.05 -14.51 -46.12
C PHE A 219 0.48 -15.53 -47.21
N MET A 220 0.97 -16.71 -46.81
CA MET A 220 1.48 -17.73 -47.74
C MET A 220 0.35 -18.53 -48.40
N ASP A 221 0.56 -18.96 -49.65
CA ASP A 221 -0.33 -19.92 -50.32
C ASP A 221 -0.04 -21.35 -49.83
N LEU A 222 -0.71 -21.75 -48.74
CA LEU A 222 -0.45 -23.01 -48.05
C LEU A 222 -0.99 -24.22 -48.82
N ARG A 223 -1.96 -24.02 -49.71
CA ARG A 223 -2.48 -25.07 -50.58
C ARG A 223 -1.39 -25.67 -51.47
N SER A 224 -0.36 -24.88 -51.80
CA SER A 224 0.81 -25.35 -52.57
C SER A 224 1.90 -26.01 -51.71
N LEU A 225 1.95 -25.72 -50.40
CA LEU A 225 3.04 -26.09 -49.49
C LEU A 225 2.71 -27.29 -48.58
N VAL A 226 1.42 -27.51 -48.26
CA VAL A 226 0.96 -28.58 -47.37
C VAL A 226 -0.10 -29.43 -48.07
N PRO A 227 0.28 -30.41 -48.90
CA PRO A 227 -0.67 -31.22 -49.68
C PRO A 227 -1.32 -32.38 -48.90
N TRP A 228 -1.09 -32.50 -47.58
CA TRP A 228 -1.56 -33.65 -46.79
C TRP A 228 -2.86 -33.36 -46.04
N GLY A 229 -3.98 -33.79 -46.63
CA GLY A 229 -5.28 -33.85 -45.95
C GLY A 229 -6.06 -32.54 -45.86
N THR A 230 -5.75 -31.54 -46.69
CA THR A 230 -6.43 -30.24 -46.70
C THR A 230 -6.80 -29.81 -48.12
N ASP A 231 -8.09 -29.57 -48.36
CA ASP A 231 -8.63 -29.12 -49.66
C ASP A 231 -8.78 -27.58 -49.72
N SER A 232 -8.73 -26.91 -48.56
CA SER A 232 -8.84 -25.46 -48.44
C SER A 232 -7.71 -24.80 -47.64
N GLN A 233 -7.44 -23.53 -47.96
CA GLN A 233 -6.51 -22.68 -47.22
C GLN A 233 -6.89 -22.62 -45.71
N MET A 234 -8.18 -22.56 -45.40
CA MET A 234 -8.67 -22.55 -44.01
C MET A 234 -8.34 -23.86 -43.27
N GLN A 235 -8.54 -25.02 -43.91
CA GLN A 235 -8.17 -26.31 -43.32
C GLN A 235 -6.67 -26.38 -43.00
N ALA A 236 -5.81 -25.95 -43.92
CA ALA A 236 -4.37 -25.90 -43.70
C ALA A 236 -3.99 -24.97 -42.53
N LEU A 237 -4.58 -23.78 -42.47
CA LEU A 237 -4.35 -22.83 -41.38
C LEU A 237 -4.79 -23.39 -40.02
N CYS A 238 -5.98 -23.99 -39.95
CA CYS A 238 -6.51 -24.58 -38.73
C CYS A 238 -5.65 -25.75 -38.23
N LEU A 239 -5.16 -26.63 -39.11
CA LEU A 239 -4.27 -27.72 -38.72
C LEU A 239 -2.94 -27.22 -38.19
N ILE A 240 -2.32 -26.23 -38.85
CA ILE A 240 -1.08 -25.61 -38.37
C ILE A 240 -1.32 -24.94 -37.02
N ALA A 241 -2.45 -24.25 -36.85
CA ALA A 241 -2.81 -23.61 -35.58
C ALA A 241 -2.96 -24.64 -34.45
N VAL A 242 -3.61 -25.78 -34.70
CA VAL A 242 -3.70 -26.89 -33.74
C VAL A 242 -2.31 -27.39 -33.35
N ILE A 243 -1.43 -27.64 -34.33
CA ILE A 243 -0.07 -28.12 -34.07
C ILE A 243 0.71 -27.13 -33.20
N VAL A 244 0.75 -25.85 -33.61
CA VAL A 244 1.46 -24.80 -32.87
C VAL A 244 0.91 -24.66 -31.45
N PHE A 245 -0.42 -24.59 -31.32
CA PHE A 245 -1.08 -24.45 -30.02
C PHE A 245 -0.81 -25.66 -29.11
N THR A 246 -0.99 -26.89 -29.59
CA THR A 246 -0.71 -28.11 -28.82
C THR A 246 0.75 -28.18 -28.39
N VAL A 247 1.71 -27.87 -29.27
CA VAL A 247 3.13 -27.84 -28.92
C VAL A 247 3.40 -26.85 -27.78
N THR A 248 2.86 -25.63 -27.85
CA THR A 248 3.07 -24.62 -26.81
C THR A 248 2.37 -24.94 -25.47
N VAL A 249 1.18 -25.56 -25.51
CA VAL A 249 0.49 -26.08 -24.32
C VAL A 249 1.30 -27.20 -23.68
N THR A 250 1.71 -28.21 -24.46
CA THR A 250 2.52 -29.32 -23.96
C THR A 250 3.83 -28.82 -23.38
N TRP A 251 4.51 -27.88 -24.04
CA TRP A 251 5.72 -27.25 -23.53
C TRP A 251 5.51 -26.66 -22.14
N THR A 252 4.47 -25.83 -21.99
CA THR A 252 4.15 -25.16 -20.73
C THR A 252 3.80 -26.16 -19.65
N CYS A 253 2.93 -27.13 -19.94
CA CYS A 253 2.48 -28.13 -18.96
C CYS A 253 3.58 -29.10 -18.52
N VAL A 254 4.58 -29.37 -19.36
CA VAL A 254 5.68 -30.31 -19.06
C VAL A 254 6.88 -29.61 -18.40
N LEU A 255 7.27 -28.43 -18.90
CA LEU A 255 8.54 -27.80 -18.49
C LEU A 255 8.38 -26.78 -17.37
N VAL A 256 7.19 -26.21 -17.19
CA VAL A 256 6.92 -25.31 -16.07
C VAL A 256 6.55 -26.15 -14.86
N ARG A 257 7.19 -25.90 -13.72
CA ARG A 257 6.80 -26.49 -12.43
C ARG A 257 5.90 -25.50 -11.69
N GLU A 258 4.83 -26.02 -11.12
CA GLU A 258 3.78 -25.29 -10.41
C GLU A 258 3.49 -26.14 -9.18
N GLU A 259 3.44 -25.50 -8.02
CA GLU A 259 3.18 -26.19 -6.76
C GLU A 259 1.67 -26.23 -6.47
N PRO A 260 1.13 -27.38 -6.03
CA PRO A 260 -0.26 -27.45 -5.57
C PRO A 260 -0.47 -26.55 -4.34
N LEU A 261 -1.69 -26.01 -4.19
CA LEU A 261 -2.10 -25.34 -2.95
C LEU A 261 -2.00 -26.37 -1.80
N LYS A 262 -1.32 -26.02 -0.70
CA LYS A 262 -1.25 -26.86 0.50
C LYS A 262 -2.60 -26.87 1.23
N ASP A 263 -2.87 -27.93 1.99
CA ASP A 263 -4.10 -28.04 2.77
C ASP A 263 -3.97 -27.17 4.03
N ASP A 264 -4.61 -26.00 4.01
CA ASP A 264 -5.03 -25.34 5.25
C ASP A 264 -6.33 -26.00 5.73
N GLU A 265 -6.42 -26.31 7.03
CA GLU A 265 -7.45 -27.16 7.63
C GLU A 265 -8.91 -26.64 7.47
N GLU A 266 -9.14 -25.42 6.97
CA GLU A 266 -10.45 -24.75 7.11
C GLU A 266 -11.35 -24.60 5.86
N SER A 267 -10.89 -24.77 4.62
CA SER A 267 -11.79 -24.50 3.48
C SER A 267 -12.61 -25.70 2.99
N THR A 268 -13.66 -26.06 3.75
CA THR A 268 -14.73 -26.93 3.27
C THR A 268 -15.75 -26.19 2.40
N GLY A 269 -16.02 -26.70 1.19
CA GLY A 269 -17.26 -26.45 0.44
C GLY A 269 -17.17 -25.48 -0.75
N ALA A 270 -17.43 -26.00 -1.96
CA ALA A 270 -17.62 -25.20 -3.17
C ALA A 270 -18.80 -24.23 -3.00
N ARG A 271 -18.55 -22.91 -3.04
CA ARG A 271 -19.61 -21.90 -2.96
C ARG A 271 -20.56 -22.02 -4.18
N PRO A 272 -21.88 -21.84 -4.00
CA PRO A 272 -22.83 -21.84 -5.11
C PRO A 272 -22.52 -20.73 -6.12
N MET A 273 -22.81 -20.97 -7.41
CA MET A 273 -22.50 -20.08 -8.54
C MET A 273 -23.01 -18.63 -8.34
N GLY A 274 -24.11 -18.44 -7.62
CA GLY A 274 -24.64 -17.12 -7.25
C GLY A 274 -23.83 -16.36 -6.19
N GLY A 275 -23.02 -17.04 -5.38
CA GLY A 275 -22.04 -16.41 -4.47
C GLY A 275 -20.79 -15.92 -5.21
N MET A 276 -20.36 -16.66 -6.25
CA MET A 276 -19.23 -16.32 -7.11
C MET A 276 -19.50 -15.05 -7.93
N LEU A 277 -20.65 -14.98 -8.60
CA LEU A 277 -21.05 -13.78 -9.35
C LEU A 277 -21.16 -12.54 -8.46
N ARG A 278 -21.63 -12.69 -7.21
CA ARG A 278 -21.68 -11.59 -6.23
C ARG A 278 -20.28 -11.14 -5.78
N ALA A 279 -19.30 -12.04 -5.72
CA ALA A 279 -17.91 -11.69 -5.41
C ALA A 279 -17.26 -10.92 -6.57
N ILE A 280 -17.45 -11.39 -7.81
CA ILE A 280 -16.96 -10.68 -9.01
C ILE A 280 -17.59 -9.29 -9.12
N MET A 281 -18.91 -9.17 -8.95
CA MET A 281 -19.60 -7.88 -8.99
C MET A 281 -19.16 -6.93 -7.87
N ARG A 282 -18.91 -7.44 -6.66
CA ARG A 282 -18.33 -6.64 -5.57
C ARG A 282 -16.91 -6.18 -5.91
N GLY A 283 -16.07 -7.07 -6.41
CA GLY A 283 -14.72 -6.75 -6.87
C GLY A 283 -14.73 -5.66 -7.93
N VAL A 284 -15.62 -5.74 -8.94
CA VAL A 284 -15.78 -4.68 -9.96
C VAL A 284 -16.16 -3.33 -9.34
N LEU A 285 -17.03 -3.32 -8.33
CA LEU A 285 -17.52 -2.10 -7.67
C LEU A 285 -16.52 -1.51 -6.65
N HIS A 286 -15.66 -2.34 -6.05
CA HIS A 286 -14.76 -1.97 -4.94
C HIS A 286 -13.30 -2.33 -5.24
N LEU A 287 -12.85 -2.16 -6.48
CA LEU A 287 -11.44 -2.30 -6.84
C LEU A 287 -10.58 -1.31 -6.04
N PRO A 288 -9.40 -1.73 -5.54
CA PRO A 288 -8.46 -0.82 -4.93
C PRO A 288 -8.10 0.32 -5.87
N GLY A 289 -8.00 1.54 -5.32
CA GLY A 289 -7.79 2.76 -6.10
C GLY A 289 -6.64 2.70 -7.12
N PRO A 290 -5.47 2.10 -6.82
CA PRO A 290 -4.40 1.92 -7.81
C PRO A 290 -4.80 1.03 -9.00
N VAL A 291 -5.43 -0.12 -8.74
CA VAL A 291 -5.87 -1.07 -9.79
C VAL A 291 -7.01 -0.47 -10.62
N GLN A 292 -7.98 0.17 -9.96
CA GLN A 292 -9.10 0.83 -10.63
C GLN A 292 -8.63 1.90 -11.63
N ARG A 293 -7.58 2.66 -11.29
CA ARG A 293 -7.01 3.65 -12.22
C ARG A 293 -6.36 3.01 -13.44
N VAL A 294 -5.66 1.87 -13.30
CA VAL A 294 -5.14 1.11 -14.44
C VAL A 294 -6.29 0.63 -15.33
N CYS A 295 -7.34 0.08 -14.73
CA CYS A 295 -8.56 -0.36 -15.42
C CYS A 295 -9.25 0.78 -16.19
N ASN A 296 -9.34 1.98 -15.60
CA ASN A 296 -9.89 3.15 -16.27
C ASN A 296 -9.06 3.55 -17.50
N VAL A 297 -7.73 3.54 -17.41
CA VAL A 297 -6.86 3.79 -18.58
C VAL A 297 -7.08 2.71 -19.65
N GLN A 298 -7.15 1.44 -19.25
CA GLN A 298 -7.41 0.33 -20.18
C GLN A 298 -8.71 0.51 -20.94
N PHE A 299 -9.79 0.86 -20.25
CA PHE A 299 -11.08 1.08 -20.88
C PHE A 299 -11.00 2.06 -22.06
N PHE A 300 -10.44 3.25 -21.85
CA PHE A 300 -10.31 4.25 -22.91
C PHE A 300 -9.27 3.85 -23.97
N ALA A 301 -8.20 3.14 -23.59
CA ALA A 301 -7.23 2.63 -24.54
C ALA A 301 -7.86 1.57 -25.47
N TRP A 302 -8.75 0.71 -24.97
CA TRP A 302 -9.38 -0.33 -25.77
C TRP A 302 -10.55 0.16 -26.62
N VAL A 303 -11.22 1.26 -26.23
CA VAL A 303 -12.08 2.02 -27.16
C VAL A 303 -11.30 2.46 -28.42
N ALA A 304 -9.98 2.67 -28.32
CA ALA A 304 -9.11 2.99 -29.45
C ALA A 304 -8.61 1.76 -30.21
N TRP A 305 -8.29 0.66 -29.51
CA TRP A 305 -7.76 -0.55 -30.13
C TRP A 305 -8.78 -1.29 -30.99
N PHE A 306 -10.03 -1.45 -30.52
CA PHE A 306 -11.03 -2.21 -31.29
C PHE A 306 -11.34 -1.65 -32.69
N PRO A 307 -11.49 -0.33 -32.89
CA PRO A 307 -11.55 0.26 -34.24
C PRO A 307 -10.42 -0.20 -35.15
N PHE A 308 -9.18 -0.16 -34.65
CA PHE A 308 -8.01 -0.54 -35.40
C PHE A 308 -8.01 -2.04 -35.72
N LEU A 309 -8.25 -2.89 -34.72
CA LEU A 309 -8.22 -4.34 -34.87
C LEU A 309 -9.28 -4.86 -35.86
N PHE A 310 -10.48 -4.27 -35.90
CA PHE A 310 -11.55 -4.73 -36.79
C PHE A 310 -11.55 -4.05 -38.16
N PHE A 311 -11.16 -2.78 -38.23
CA PHE A 311 -11.35 -2.01 -39.44
C PHE A 311 -10.05 -1.66 -40.19
N ALA A 312 -8.85 -1.91 -39.66
CA ALA A 312 -7.60 -1.54 -40.36
C ALA A 312 -7.45 -2.18 -41.75
N THR A 313 -7.79 -3.47 -41.90
CA THR A 313 -7.73 -4.17 -43.20
C THR A 313 -8.81 -3.67 -44.15
N THR A 314 -10.02 -3.42 -43.64
CA THR A 314 -11.13 -2.90 -44.44
C THR A 314 -10.89 -1.45 -44.88
N TRP A 315 -10.25 -0.64 -44.02
CA TRP A 315 -9.82 0.72 -44.33
C TRP A 315 -8.76 0.74 -45.43
N MET A 316 -7.81 -0.22 -45.41
CA MET A 316 -6.85 -0.40 -46.50
C MET A 316 -7.55 -0.69 -47.84
N THR A 317 -8.55 -1.58 -47.83
CA THR A 317 -9.37 -1.88 -49.01
C THR A 317 -10.13 -0.65 -49.51
N GLU A 318 -10.65 0.21 -48.62
CA GLU A 318 -11.31 1.46 -48.98
C GLU A 318 -10.34 2.43 -49.68
N ILE A 319 -9.10 2.55 -49.19
CA ILE A 319 -8.07 3.40 -49.80
C ILE A 319 -7.63 2.87 -51.17
N MET A 320 -7.52 1.54 -51.32
CA MET A 320 -7.23 0.91 -52.61
C MET A 320 -8.36 1.13 -53.61
N ALA A 321 -9.62 1.08 -53.16
CA ALA A 321 -10.78 1.32 -54.03
C ALA A 321 -10.85 2.77 -54.54
N ARG A 322 -10.22 3.74 -53.86
CA ARG A 322 -10.12 5.14 -54.33
C ARG A 322 -9.17 5.33 -55.50
N THR A 323 -8.19 4.45 -55.63
CA THR A 323 -7.08 4.60 -56.58
C THR A 323 -7.02 3.50 -57.64
N GLY A 324 -7.76 2.40 -57.46
CA GLY A 324 -7.79 1.24 -58.35
C GLY A 324 -9.14 1.03 -59.05
N ASP A 325 -9.13 0.15 -60.06
CA ASP A 325 -10.34 -0.27 -60.77
C ASP A 325 -11.08 -1.36 -59.97
N VAL A 326 -12.21 -1.00 -59.37
CA VAL A 326 -13.05 -1.87 -58.55
C VAL A 326 -13.82 -2.90 -59.40
N SER A 327 -13.82 -2.75 -60.74
CA SER A 327 -14.47 -3.69 -61.65
C SER A 327 -13.59 -4.90 -62.03
N ASP A 328 -12.30 -4.88 -61.68
CA ASP A 328 -11.38 -5.99 -61.88
C ASP A 328 -11.75 -7.18 -60.96
N PRO A 329 -12.03 -8.39 -61.52
CA PRO A 329 -12.33 -9.59 -60.73
C PRO A 329 -11.24 -9.95 -59.71
N GLU A 330 -9.98 -9.56 -59.94
CA GLU A 330 -8.85 -9.82 -59.04
C GLU A 330 -8.65 -8.71 -57.99
N PHE A 331 -9.44 -7.62 -58.02
CA PHE A 331 -9.30 -6.49 -57.10
C PHE A 331 -9.39 -6.91 -55.63
N ILE A 332 -10.34 -7.79 -55.30
CA ILE A 332 -10.60 -8.26 -53.92
C ILE A 332 -9.39 -9.04 -53.39
N ASP A 333 -8.82 -9.94 -54.19
CA ASP A 333 -7.65 -10.72 -53.80
C ASP A 333 -6.40 -9.83 -53.64
N ARG A 334 -6.24 -8.81 -54.48
CA ARG A 334 -5.14 -7.82 -54.33
C ARG A 334 -5.33 -6.96 -53.07
N ALA A 335 -6.54 -6.50 -52.79
CA ALA A 335 -6.84 -5.68 -51.61
C ALA A 335 -6.67 -6.47 -50.31
N THR A 336 -7.14 -7.71 -50.28
CA THR A 336 -6.97 -8.62 -49.13
C THR A 336 -5.49 -8.89 -48.86
N ARG A 337 -4.70 -9.18 -49.91
CA ARG A 337 -3.25 -9.39 -49.79
C ARG A 337 -2.50 -8.15 -49.29
N ALA A 338 -2.87 -6.95 -49.75
CA ALA A 338 -2.26 -5.70 -49.30
C ALA A 338 -2.55 -5.41 -47.82
N GLY A 339 -3.79 -5.67 -47.36
CA GLY A 339 -4.15 -5.57 -45.94
C GLY A 339 -3.37 -6.54 -45.06
N SER A 340 -3.28 -7.81 -45.45
CA SER A 340 -2.51 -8.83 -44.74
C SER A 340 -1.01 -8.51 -44.71
N PHE A 341 -0.45 -7.99 -45.80
CA PHE A 341 0.95 -7.54 -45.84
C PHE A 341 1.22 -6.37 -44.89
N ALA A 342 0.31 -5.39 -44.81
CA ALA A 342 0.44 -4.28 -43.85
C ALA A 342 0.41 -4.77 -42.39
N LEU A 343 -0.47 -5.72 -42.06
CA LEU A 343 -0.52 -6.34 -40.72
C LEU A 343 0.71 -7.19 -40.40
N PHE A 344 1.30 -7.85 -41.41
CA PHE A 344 2.57 -8.56 -41.25
C PHE A 344 3.73 -7.59 -40.92
N LEU A 345 3.84 -6.46 -41.63
CA LEU A 345 4.85 -5.44 -41.31
C LEU A 345 4.64 -4.85 -39.91
N TYR A 346 3.39 -4.61 -39.53
CA TYR A 346 3.01 -4.17 -38.19
C TYR A 346 3.43 -5.18 -37.11
N SER A 347 3.19 -6.47 -37.31
CA SER A 347 3.54 -7.50 -36.32
C SER A 347 5.05 -7.64 -36.17
N VAL A 348 5.82 -7.57 -37.28
CA VAL A 348 7.28 -7.56 -37.25
C VAL A 348 7.81 -6.34 -36.48
N ALA A 349 7.30 -5.15 -36.79
CA ALA A 349 7.68 -3.93 -36.08
C ALA A 349 7.33 -4.02 -34.58
N SER A 350 6.18 -4.60 -34.24
CA SER A 350 5.75 -4.71 -32.84
C SER A 350 6.60 -5.71 -32.05
N PHE A 351 6.99 -6.82 -32.69
CA PHE A 351 7.94 -7.76 -32.11
C PHE A 351 9.29 -7.10 -31.84
N LEU A 352 9.83 -6.33 -32.79
CA LEU A 352 11.09 -5.58 -32.59
C LEU A 352 10.97 -4.54 -31.46
N CYS A 353 9.85 -3.81 -31.39
CA CYS A 353 9.56 -2.92 -30.26
C CYS A 353 9.53 -3.69 -28.94
N SER A 354 8.86 -4.85 -28.87
CA SER A 354 8.76 -5.67 -27.64
C SER A 354 10.12 -6.21 -27.14
N MET A 355 11.10 -6.36 -28.04
CA MET A 355 12.49 -6.69 -27.66
C MET A 355 13.19 -5.49 -27.02
N ALA A 356 13.06 -4.30 -27.62
CA ALA A 356 13.79 -3.10 -27.25
C ALA A 356 13.21 -2.37 -26.03
N LEU A 357 11.89 -2.33 -25.89
CA LEU A 357 11.19 -1.48 -24.92
C LEU A 357 11.57 -1.72 -23.46
N PRO A 358 11.75 -2.96 -22.97
CA PRO A 358 12.18 -3.18 -21.58
C PRO A 358 13.49 -2.47 -21.23
N LEU A 359 14.46 -2.45 -22.16
CA LEU A 359 15.75 -1.77 -21.97
C LEU A 359 15.63 -0.25 -21.82
N ILE A 360 14.57 0.32 -22.40
CA ILE A 360 14.28 1.77 -22.36
C ILE A 360 13.44 2.09 -21.12
N VAL A 361 12.50 1.21 -20.77
CA VAL A 361 11.65 1.32 -19.58
C VAL A 361 12.49 1.40 -18.30
N ASP A 362 13.59 0.65 -18.20
CA ASP A 362 14.50 0.71 -17.05
C ASP A 362 15.09 2.12 -16.83
N ARG A 363 15.18 2.95 -17.88
CA ARG A 363 15.73 4.32 -17.81
C ARG A 363 14.64 5.39 -17.66
N VAL A 364 13.52 5.21 -18.35
CA VAL A 364 12.47 6.24 -18.50
C VAL A 364 11.30 6.02 -17.52
N GLY A 365 11.12 4.79 -17.04
CA GLY A 365 10.01 4.36 -16.20
C GLY A 365 8.79 3.89 -17.03
N LEU A 366 8.18 2.79 -16.58
CA LEU A 366 7.09 2.10 -17.29
C LEU A 366 5.87 2.99 -17.52
N ARG A 367 5.44 3.74 -16.49
CA ARG A 367 4.25 4.59 -16.55
C ARG A 367 4.40 5.74 -17.55
N ARG A 368 5.60 6.35 -17.64
CA ARG A 368 5.92 7.40 -18.61
C ARG A 368 5.96 6.85 -20.04
N MET A 369 6.57 5.68 -20.20
CA MET A 369 6.64 5.00 -21.50
C MET A 369 5.26 4.60 -22.02
N TRP A 370 4.40 4.07 -21.15
CA TRP A 370 3.03 3.71 -21.52
C TRP A 370 2.17 4.94 -21.87
N ARG A 371 2.34 6.06 -21.17
CA ARG A 371 1.73 7.34 -21.56
C ARG A 371 2.16 7.76 -22.96
N ALA A 372 3.46 7.75 -23.24
CA ALA A 372 4.00 8.13 -24.54
C ALA A 372 3.43 7.25 -25.68
N SER A 373 3.23 5.96 -25.42
CA SER A 373 2.65 5.04 -26.40
C SER A 373 1.16 5.30 -26.66
N LEU A 374 0.39 5.69 -25.63
CA LEU A 374 -1.01 6.08 -25.81
C LEU A 374 -1.14 7.42 -26.56
N VAL A 375 -0.24 8.38 -26.32
CA VAL A 375 -0.16 9.61 -27.13
C VAL A 375 0.17 9.27 -28.58
N ALA A 376 1.18 8.42 -28.82
CA ALA A 376 1.54 7.98 -30.17
C ALA A 376 0.37 7.29 -30.89
N MET A 377 -0.39 6.44 -30.19
CA MET A 377 -1.61 5.83 -30.72
C MET A 377 -2.65 6.88 -31.10
N GLY A 378 -2.94 7.83 -30.21
CA GLY A 378 -3.90 8.90 -30.46
C GLY A 378 -3.54 9.74 -31.69
N VAL A 379 -2.28 10.17 -31.78
CA VAL A 379 -1.77 10.91 -32.93
C VAL A 379 -1.87 10.07 -34.21
N THR A 380 -1.45 8.80 -34.19
CA THR A 380 -1.46 7.91 -35.36
C THR A 380 -2.89 7.73 -35.91
N LEU A 381 -3.87 7.49 -35.04
CA LEU A 381 -5.26 7.33 -35.47
C LEU A 381 -5.90 8.63 -35.97
N LEU A 382 -5.52 9.79 -35.40
CA LEU A 382 -5.96 11.10 -35.89
C LEU A 382 -5.35 11.44 -37.27
N MET A 383 -4.13 10.99 -37.55
CA MET A 383 -3.45 11.20 -38.84
C MET A 383 -4.11 10.49 -40.02
N THR A 384 -5.12 9.63 -39.79
CA THR A 384 -5.97 9.08 -40.85
C THR A 384 -6.69 10.16 -41.68
N LEU A 385 -6.77 11.41 -41.21
CA LEU A 385 -7.22 12.58 -42.00
C LEU A 385 -6.31 12.91 -43.19
N ALA A 386 -5.01 12.63 -43.07
CA ALA A 386 -4.00 13.03 -44.03
C ALA A 386 -3.59 11.91 -45.00
N VAL A 387 -4.19 10.72 -44.88
CA VAL A 387 -3.83 9.55 -45.68
C VAL A 387 -4.68 9.45 -46.93
N GLN A 388 -4.01 9.43 -48.09
CA GLN A 388 -4.67 9.32 -49.39
C GLN A 388 -4.18 8.13 -50.24
N GLY A 389 -3.20 7.35 -49.76
CA GLY A 389 -2.58 6.28 -50.54
C GLY A 389 -2.26 5.05 -49.72
N VAL A 390 -2.10 3.92 -50.42
CA VAL A 390 -1.82 2.60 -49.83
C VAL A 390 -0.54 2.64 -48.99
N VAL A 391 0.53 3.27 -49.50
CA VAL A 391 1.82 3.35 -48.80
C VAL A 391 1.70 4.13 -47.50
N SER A 392 1.03 5.29 -47.49
CA SER A 392 0.84 6.09 -46.27
C SER A 392 -0.11 5.41 -45.28
N ALA A 393 -1.09 4.65 -45.76
CA ALA A 393 -1.93 3.80 -44.91
C ALA A 393 -1.12 2.67 -44.26
N THR A 394 -0.24 2.00 -45.02
CA THR A 394 0.66 0.96 -44.48
C THR A 394 1.59 1.54 -43.42
N VAL A 395 2.14 2.73 -43.62
CA VAL A 395 2.99 3.41 -42.63
C VAL A 395 2.24 3.69 -41.33
N LEU A 396 0.99 4.17 -41.38
CA LEU A 396 0.19 4.38 -40.17
C LEU A 396 -0.14 3.06 -39.46
N ILE A 397 -0.47 2.00 -40.21
CA ILE A 397 -0.70 0.66 -39.63
C ILE A 397 0.56 0.17 -38.91
N VAL A 398 1.74 0.33 -39.52
CA VAL A 398 3.02 -0.04 -38.90
C VAL A 398 3.33 0.84 -37.68
N ALA A 399 2.97 2.12 -37.67
CA ALA A 399 3.19 3.01 -36.53
C ALA A 399 2.43 2.58 -35.26
N MET A 400 1.31 1.86 -35.40
CA MET A 400 0.57 1.27 -34.28
C MET A 400 1.35 0.15 -33.56
N ALA A 401 2.45 -0.33 -34.13
CA ALA A 401 3.28 -1.38 -33.55
C ALA A 401 3.88 -1.02 -32.18
N PHE A 402 4.34 0.22 -32.01
CA PHE A 402 4.92 0.69 -30.75
C PHE A 402 3.87 0.74 -29.62
N PRO A 403 2.68 1.36 -29.82
CA PRO A 403 1.59 1.27 -28.86
C PRO A 403 1.17 -0.17 -28.52
N TRP A 404 1.09 -1.06 -29.52
CA TRP A 404 0.68 -2.44 -29.31
C TRP A 404 1.68 -3.19 -28.43
N ALA A 405 2.97 -2.99 -28.69
CA ALA A 405 4.04 -3.65 -27.96
C ALA A 405 3.98 -3.35 -26.44
N LEU A 406 3.53 -2.16 -26.03
CA LEU A 406 3.32 -1.82 -24.61
C LEU A 406 1.96 -2.28 -24.07
N ALA A 407 0.90 -2.18 -24.88
CA ALA A 407 -0.45 -2.60 -24.49
C ALA A 407 -0.49 -4.08 -24.06
N MET A 408 0.37 -4.93 -24.63
CA MET A 408 0.44 -6.36 -24.31
C MET A 408 1.01 -6.69 -22.93
N TRP A 409 1.68 -5.78 -22.23
CA TRP A 409 2.33 -6.10 -20.95
C TRP A 409 2.38 -4.99 -19.90
N ALA A 410 2.48 -3.71 -20.28
CA ALA A 410 2.59 -2.62 -19.32
C ALA A 410 1.44 -2.56 -18.28
N PRO A 411 0.16 -2.72 -18.67
CA PRO A 411 -0.95 -2.69 -17.71
C PRO A 411 -0.90 -3.86 -16.74
N PHE A 412 -0.57 -5.04 -17.24
CA PHE A 412 -0.45 -6.27 -16.46
C PHE A 412 0.71 -6.21 -15.46
N ALA A 413 1.84 -5.61 -15.86
CA ALA A 413 2.96 -5.32 -14.97
C ALA A 413 2.57 -4.37 -13.84
N LEU A 414 1.84 -3.28 -14.13
CA LEU A 414 1.38 -2.33 -13.12
C LEU A 414 0.35 -2.91 -12.13
N VAL A 415 -0.50 -3.81 -12.59
CA VAL A 415 -1.42 -4.56 -11.71
C VAL A 415 -0.66 -5.57 -10.87
N GLY A 416 0.32 -6.27 -11.47
CA GLY A 416 1.20 -7.21 -10.77
C GLY A 416 2.01 -6.54 -9.65
N GLU A 417 2.62 -5.38 -9.91
CA GLU A 417 3.33 -4.56 -8.92
C GLU A 417 2.48 -4.28 -7.67
N TYR A 418 1.18 -3.97 -7.85
CA TYR A 418 0.29 -3.72 -6.72
C TYR A 418 0.01 -4.99 -5.90
N ILE A 419 -0.29 -6.10 -6.57
CA ILE A 419 -0.55 -7.40 -5.92
C ILE A 419 0.70 -7.86 -5.14
N ALA A 420 1.88 -7.65 -5.73
CA ALA A 420 3.18 -7.95 -5.14
C ALA A 420 3.42 -7.19 -3.84
N ILE A 421 3.19 -5.87 -3.85
CA ILE A 421 3.37 -5.02 -2.66
C ILE A 421 2.43 -5.45 -1.53
N GLN A 422 1.19 -5.84 -1.83
CA GLN A 422 0.28 -6.33 -0.78
C GLN A 422 0.78 -7.63 -0.14
N ALA A 423 1.30 -8.56 -0.94
CA ALA A 423 1.86 -9.81 -0.43
C ALA A 423 3.14 -9.59 0.41
N GLU A 424 4.02 -8.66 0.00
CA GLU A 424 5.25 -8.31 0.72
C GLU A 424 4.94 -7.72 2.11
N VAL A 425 3.94 -6.84 2.19
CA VAL A 425 3.49 -6.25 3.47
C VAL A 425 2.95 -7.33 4.40
N GLU A 426 2.18 -8.27 3.87
CA GLU A 426 1.62 -9.38 4.65
C GLU A 426 2.72 -10.33 5.16
N SER A 427 3.71 -10.66 4.32
CA SER A 427 4.85 -11.49 4.71
C SER A 427 5.76 -10.82 5.76
N ALA A 428 5.94 -9.51 5.67
CA ALA A 428 6.74 -8.77 6.65
C ALA A 428 6.05 -8.72 8.02
N VAL A 429 4.72 -8.63 8.04
CA VAL A 429 3.91 -8.69 9.27
C VAL A 429 3.96 -10.10 9.88
N SER A 430 3.94 -11.16 9.07
CA SER A 430 4.05 -12.54 9.57
C SER A 430 5.46 -12.89 10.08
N GLU A 431 6.52 -12.47 9.37
CA GLU A 431 7.91 -12.72 9.80
C GLU A 431 8.25 -11.95 11.10
N GLU A 432 7.75 -10.71 11.27
CA GLU A 432 7.89 -9.97 12.55
C GLU A 432 7.16 -10.68 13.70
N SER A 433 6.00 -11.30 13.44
CA SER A 433 5.27 -12.04 14.48
C SER A 433 5.94 -13.34 14.93
N GLU A 434 6.62 -14.05 14.01
CA GLU A 434 7.36 -15.28 14.32
C GLU A 434 8.70 -14.98 15.02
N GLU A 435 9.42 -13.91 14.62
CA GLU A 435 10.66 -13.48 15.30
C GLU A 435 10.39 -12.98 16.74
N ASP A 436 9.31 -12.22 16.96
CA ASP A 436 8.89 -11.75 18.29
C ASP A 436 8.51 -12.93 19.22
N GLU A 437 7.94 -14.00 18.66
CA GLU A 437 7.55 -15.21 19.40
C GLU A 437 8.76 -16.10 19.74
N GLU A 438 9.71 -16.27 18.81
CA GLU A 438 10.97 -16.98 19.08
C GLU A 438 11.89 -16.24 20.08
N GLU A 439 11.99 -14.90 20.01
CA GLU A 439 12.78 -14.11 20.94
C GLU A 439 12.18 -14.12 22.36
N PHE A 440 10.84 -14.10 22.46
CA PHE A 440 10.12 -14.26 23.73
C PHE A 440 10.30 -15.64 24.36
N ILE A 441 10.29 -16.71 23.56
CA ILE A 441 10.54 -18.09 24.02
C ILE A 441 12.00 -18.25 24.49
N SER A 442 12.98 -17.64 23.80
CA SER A 442 14.38 -17.70 24.22
C SER A 442 14.66 -16.93 25.52
N ALA A 443 13.93 -15.84 25.77
CA ALA A 443 14.06 -15.04 26.99
C ALA A 443 13.52 -15.76 28.26
N LEU A 444 12.60 -16.72 28.09
CA LEU A 444 12.04 -17.53 29.19
C LEU A 444 13.00 -18.61 29.71
N ASP A 445 13.97 -19.04 28.91
CA ASP A 445 14.93 -20.12 29.25
C ASP A 445 16.28 -19.63 29.83
N ALA A 446 16.49 -18.31 29.93
CA ALA A 446 17.73 -17.75 30.48
C ALA A 446 17.69 -17.71 32.04
N PRO A 447 18.63 -18.36 32.75
CA PRO A 447 18.67 -18.30 34.21
C PRO A 447 19.06 -16.88 34.70
N PRO A 448 18.48 -16.40 35.81
CA PRO A 448 18.72 -15.04 36.30
C PRO A 448 20.18 -14.87 36.77
N PRO A 449 20.86 -13.75 36.44
CA PRO A 449 22.20 -13.48 36.95
C PRO A 449 22.17 -13.15 38.44
N ASN A 450 22.95 -13.91 39.21
CA ASN A 450 23.15 -13.77 40.66
C ASN A 450 23.61 -12.35 41.05
N ALA A 451 22.76 -11.62 41.78
CA ALA A 451 23.13 -10.37 42.44
C ALA A 451 23.95 -10.65 43.71
N VAL A 452 25.26 -10.39 43.65
CA VAL A 452 26.16 -10.42 44.81
C VAL A 452 25.92 -9.17 45.66
N VAL A 453 25.39 -9.36 46.86
CA VAL A 453 25.27 -8.34 47.90
C VAL A 453 26.58 -8.28 48.70
N THR A 454 27.32 -7.16 48.61
CA THR A 454 28.37 -6.83 49.60
C THR A 454 28.06 -5.50 50.25
N GLY A 455 27.84 -5.53 51.57
CA GLY A 455 27.61 -4.36 52.41
C GLY A 455 28.89 -3.57 52.72
N GLY A 456 28.72 -2.27 53.00
CA GLY A 456 29.78 -1.37 53.43
C GLY A 456 29.25 -0.06 54.03
N LYS A 457 29.80 0.34 55.17
CA LYS A 457 29.30 1.32 56.16
C LYS A 457 29.25 2.80 55.72
N ARG A 458 28.35 3.54 56.40
CA ARG A 458 28.22 5.01 56.47
C ARG A 458 29.54 5.74 56.80
N ARG A 459 29.72 6.93 56.21
CA ARG A 459 30.37 8.10 56.84
C ARG A 459 29.76 9.41 56.31
N SER A 460 29.47 10.33 57.22
CA SER A 460 28.98 11.69 56.96
C SER A 460 30.13 12.70 56.92
N VAL A 461 29.90 13.83 56.22
CA VAL A 461 30.25 15.24 56.52
C VAL A 461 30.55 16.02 55.22
N GLY A 462 29.91 17.19 55.06
CA GLY A 462 30.59 18.38 54.50
C GLY A 462 30.07 18.98 53.19
N SER A 463 29.19 19.97 53.30
CA SER A 463 28.81 21.09 52.41
C SER A 463 29.57 21.37 51.09
N GLY A 464 28.81 21.74 50.05
CA GLY A 464 29.21 22.75 49.07
C GLY A 464 29.24 22.31 47.59
N THR A 465 28.26 22.77 46.82
CA THR A 465 28.37 23.09 45.37
C THR A 465 28.82 22.00 44.38
N THR A 466 28.39 20.73 44.53
CA THR A 466 28.68 19.67 43.52
C THR A 466 27.52 18.72 43.19
N ALA A 467 26.29 18.97 43.65
CA ALA A 467 25.17 18.03 43.50
C ALA A 467 24.46 18.05 42.11
N ALA A 468 24.72 19.08 41.28
CA ALA A 468 24.18 19.15 39.91
C ALA A 468 25.02 18.36 38.88
N TRP A 469 26.26 18.01 39.23
CA TRP A 469 27.25 17.44 38.29
C TRP A 469 27.24 15.90 38.18
N LYS A 470 26.52 15.20 39.06
CA LYS A 470 26.43 13.72 39.02
C LYS A 470 25.12 13.16 38.46
N ARG A 471 24.16 14.02 38.10
CA ARG A 471 22.82 13.60 37.66
C ARG A 471 22.54 13.77 36.15
N ALA A 472 23.54 14.18 35.37
CA ALA A 472 23.41 14.45 33.93
C ALA A 472 24.04 13.37 33.02
N GLN A 473 24.44 12.21 33.55
CA GLN A 473 25.14 11.16 32.77
C GLN A 473 24.21 10.13 32.10
N GLU A 474 22.89 10.30 32.13
CA GLU A 474 21.91 9.28 31.71
C GLU A 474 20.93 9.75 30.61
N THR A 475 21.18 10.88 29.96
CA THR A 475 20.19 11.51 29.07
C THR A 475 20.39 11.07 27.60
N LEU A 476 19.46 10.26 27.10
CA LEU A 476 19.41 9.77 25.72
C LEU A 476 18.57 10.71 24.82
N VAL A 477 18.99 10.92 23.58
CA VAL A 477 18.27 11.71 22.57
C VAL A 477 18.07 10.86 21.30
N VAL A 478 16.81 10.69 20.85
CA VAL A 478 16.45 9.89 19.67
C VAL A 478 15.93 10.80 18.56
N ALA A 479 16.33 10.60 17.30
CA ALA A 479 15.93 11.46 16.17
C ALA A 479 15.24 10.68 15.05
N THR A 480 14.12 11.17 14.52
CA THR A 480 13.44 10.60 13.35
C THR A 480 13.73 11.43 12.09
N GLU A 481 14.18 10.78 11.02
CA GLU A 481 14.53 11.43 9.76
C GLU A 481 13.64 10.98 8.59
N SER A 482 13.04 11.96 7.89
CA SER A 482 12.46 11.74 6.57
C SER A 482 13.56 11.89 5.50
N ILE A 483 14.03 10.79 4.92
CA ILE A 483 14.87 10.80 3.71
C ILE A 483 14.02 11.26 2.52
N SER A 484 14.01 12.57 2.23
CA SER A 484 13.65 13.05 0.89
C SER A 484 14.90 12.88 0.04
N SER A 485 14.99 11.84 -0.79
CA SER A 485 16.03 11.74 -1.83
C SER A 485 15.77 10.75 -2.99
N THR A 486 14.53 10.59 -3.45
CA THR A 486 14.26 9.76 -4.66
C THR A 486 13.31 10.44 -5.68
N ILE A 487 13.86 10.62 -6.89
CA ILE A 487 13.26 10.84 -8.24
C ILE A 487 12.97 12.31 -8.71
N GLN A 488 13.61 12.62 -9.85
CA GLN A 488 13.76 13.87 -10.62
C GLN A 488 12.51 14.45 -11.34
N ASP A 489 12.54 15.79 -11.42
CA ASP A 489 12.18 16.76 -12.48
C ASP A 489 10.75 17.29 -12.77
N ASP A 490 10.74 18.64 -12.83
CA ASP A 490 10.16 19.62 -13.78
C ASP A 490 8.66 19.71 -14.03
N THR A 491 8.02 20.73 -13.45
CA THR A 491 7.64 22.00 -14.11
C THR A 491 6.63 22.74 -13.23
N ALA A 492 6.93 23.99 -12.95
CA ALA A 492 6.03 24.90 -12.29
C ALA A 492 4.97 25.37 -13.30
N GLU A 493 3.69 25.13 -12.99
CA GLU A 493 2.63 26.03 -13.44
C GLU A 493 1.50 26.05 -12.40
N SER A 494 1.15 27.27 -12.04
CA SER A 494 0.16 27.67 -11.05
C SER A 494 -1.27 27.31 -11.46
N VAL A 495 -2.05 26.75 -10.52
CA VAL A 495 -3.43 27.22 -10.32
C VAL A 495 -3.69 27.35 -8.81
N SER A 496 -4.06 28.57 -8.45
CA SER A 496 -4.37 29.05 -7.12
C SER A 496 -5.80 28.74 -6.68
N THR A 497 -5.98 28.84 -5.36
CA THR A 497 -7.22 29.14 -4.60
C THR A 497 -8.10 27.98 -4.12
N GLY A 498 -8.06 27.79 -2.80
CA GLY A 498 -9.03 27.08 -1.97
C GLY A 498 -8.68 27.32 -0.50
N ARG A 499 -8.97 28.54 -0.01
CA ARG A 499 -8.60 29.09 1.31
C ARG A 499 -9.20 28.30 2.48
N SER A 500 -8.42 28.17 3.55
CA SER A 500 -8.91 28.11 4.92
C SER A 500 -9.59 29.42 5.31
N ALA A 501 -10.75 29.34 5.94
CA ALA A 501 -11.25 30.38 6.84
C ALA A 501 -12.27 29.80 7.82
N LEU A 502 -12.03 29.96 9.12
CA LEU A 502 -13.11 30.26 10.05
C LEU A 502 -12.67 31.42 10.94
N PHE A 503 -13.31 32.56 10.72
CA PHE A 503 -13.26 33.75 11.56
C PHE A 503 -14.36 33.67 12.62
N LEU A 504 -14.05 34.08 13.84
CA LEU A 504 -15.01 34.36 14.92
C LEU A 504 -15.62 35.77 14.78
N LYS A 505 -16.95 35.91 14.90
CA LYS A 505 -17.67 37.10 15.45
C LYS A 505 -19.15 36.78 15.74
N PRO A 506 -19.90 37.59 16.53
CA PRO A 506 -20.70 37.12 17.67
C PRO A 506 -22.22 36.99 17.41
N ALA A 507 -22.83 36.11 18.22
CA ALA A 507 -24.24 35.93 18.59
C ALA A 507 -25.34 36.49 17.66
N ALA A 508 -26.05 35.57 16.98
CA ALA A 508 -27.45 35.74 16.57
C ALA A 508 -28.21 34.42 16.77
N ALA A 509 -29.48 34.54 17.16
CA ALA A 509 -30.39 33.48 17.62
C ALA A 509 -30.66 32.36 16.58
N PRO A 510 -31.09 31.15 17.02
CA PRO A 510 -30.98 29.92 16.23
C PRO A 510 -32.07 29.81 15.16
N GLN A 511 -31.66 29.51 13.92
CA GLN A 511 -32.50 28.87 12.92
C GLN A 511 -32.11 27.40 12.81
N GLN A 512 -33.09 26.49 12.82
CA GLN A 512 -32.91 25.05 12.73
C GLN A 512 -32.08 24.66 11.50
N PRO A 513 -31.03 23.82 11.64
CA PRO A 513 -30.33 23.27 10.49
C PRO A 513 -31.20 22.21 9.78
N PRO A 514 -31.14 22.12 8.44
CA PRO A 514 -31.77 21.04 7.68
C PRO A 514 -31.12 19.69 8.04
N PRO A 515 -31.82 18.56 7.82
CA PRO A 515 -31.30 17.24 8.17
C PRO A 515 -29.96 16.96 7.47
N PRO A 516 -29.03 16.27 8.16
CA PRO A 516 -27.71 15.96 7.61
C PRO A 516 -27.86 15.09 6.36
N GLN A 517 -27.27 15.54 5.25
CA GLN A 517 -27.02 14.66 4.13
C GLN A 517 -25.94 13.64 4.56
N PRO A 518 -26.11 12.34 4.23
CA PRO A 518 -25.13 11.33 4.60
C PRO A 518 -23.78 11.66 3.95
N ALA A 519 -22.73 11.68 4.78
CA ALA A 519 -21.36 11.78 4.31
C ALA A 519 -21.07 10.61 3.34
N PRO A 520 -20.35 10.83 2.23
CA PRO A 520 -19.98 9.75 1.33
C PRO A 520 -19.06 8.79 2.09
N ALA A 521 -19.49 7.52 2.19
CA ALA A 521 -18.75 6.44 2.80
C ALA A 521 -17.34 6.37 2.18
N ARG A 522 -16.31 6.66 2.98
CA ARG A 522 -14.93 6.30 2.65
C ARG A 522 -14.84 4.80 2.83
N ALA A 523 -14.65 4.07 1.74
CA ALA A 523 -14.42 2.64 1.75
C ALA A 523 -13.11 2.33 2.51
N GLN A 524 -13.23 1.90 3.76
CA GLN A 524 -12.18 1.13 4.46
C GLN A 524 -12.21 -0.29 3.86
N LEU A 525 -11.13 -0.71 3.23
CA LEU A 525 -10.94 -2.08 2.76
C LEU A 525 -10.68 -2.98 3.98
N SER A 526 -11.60 -3.90 4.27
CA SER A 526 -11.47 -4.96 5.27
C SER A 526 -10.43 -6.01 4.84
N VAL A 527 -9.75 -6.60 5.81
CA VAL A 527 -8.70 -7.65 5.67
C VAL A 527 -9.23 -8.96 5.03
N ASP A 528 -10.55 -9.14 4.95
CA ASP A 528 -11.19 -10.40 4.54
C ASP A 528 -11.36 -10.64 3.02
N GLU A 529 -10.93 -9.73 2.16
CA GLU A 529 -11.09 -9.90 0.70
C GLU A 529 -9.73 -9.81 -0.02
N ARG A 530 -8.88 -10.83 0.20
CA ARG A 530 -7.69 -11.11 -0.63
C ARG A 530 -8.12 -11.15 -2.09
N LEU A 531 -7.80 -10.11 -2.84
CA LEU A 531 -8.01 -10.03 -4.28
C LEU A 531 -6.93 -10.88 -4.96
N GLU A 532 -7.19 -12.19 -5.06
CA GLU A 532 -6.29 -13.16 -5.69
C GLU A 532 -5.97 -12.78 -7.15
N SER A 533 -4.77 -13.17 -7.61
CA SER A 533 -4.21 -12.77 -8.91
C SER A 533 -5.15 -13.09 -10.09
N GLY A 534 -5.82 -14.25 -10.06
CA GLY A 534 -6.77 -14.65 -11.10
C GLY A 534 -8.01 -13.77 -11.13
N MET A 535 -8.61 -13.47 -9.99
CA MET A 535 -9.77 -12.58 -9.89
C MET A 535 -9.46 -11.16 -10.36
N VAL A 536 -8.34 -10.56 -9.92
CA VAL A 536 -7.96 -9.19 -10.29
C VAL A 536 -7.70 -9.08 -11.79
N LEU A 537 -6.95 -10.03 -12.35
CA LEU A 537 -6.69 -10.07 -13.79
C LEU A 537 -7.96 -10.28 -14.60
N GLY A 538 -8.89 -11.10 -14.10
CA GLY A 538 -10.21 -11.30 -14.70
C GLY A 538 -11.05 -10.02 -14.71
N ILE A 539 -11.12 -9.32 -13.58
CA ILE A 539 -11.82 -8.02 -13.48
C ILE A 539 -11.17 -6.99 -14.41
N HIS A 540 -9.84 -6.91 -14.44
CA HIS A 540 -9.10 -6.06 -15.37
C HIS A 540 -9.48 -6.34 -16.83
N ASN A 541 -9.62 -7.62 -17.22
CA ASN A 541 -10.05 -7.99 -18.57
C ASN A 541 -11.47 -7.51 -18.90
N MET A 542 -12.37 -7.39 -17.92
CA MET A 542 -13.69 -6.80 -18.18
C MET A 542 -13.57 -5.36 -18.70
N TYR A 543 -12.62 -4.57 -18.19
CA TYR A 543 -12.34 -3.22 -18.67
C TYR A 543 -11.67 -3.19 -20.04
N VAL A 544 -10.98 -4.27 -20.42
CA VAL A 544 -10.41 -4.46 -21.77
C VAL A 544 -11.51 -4.74 -22.79
N VAL A 545 -12.47 -5.58 -22.43
CA VAL A 545 -13.44 -6.16 -23.37
C VAL A 545 -14.73 -5.35 -23.48
N PHE A 546 -15.19 -4.73 -22.39
CA PHE A 546 -16.41 -3.93 -22.39
C PHE A 546 -16.43 -2.80 -23.45
N PRO A 547 -15.32 -2.08 -23.72
CA PRO A 547 -15.23 -1.11 -24.82
C PRO A 547 -15.68 -1.64 -26.19
N GLN A 548 -15.58 -2.94 -26.43
CA GLN A 548 -15.98 -3.56 -27.70
C GLN A 548 -17.47 -3.39 -27.98
N PHE A 549 -18.33 -3.49 -26.96
CA PHE A 549 -19.78 -3.29 -27.12
C PHE A 549 -20.10 -1.84 -27.49
N ILE A 550 -19.40 -0.89 -26.85
CA ILE A 550 -19.56 0.54 -27.11
C ILE A 550 -19.18 0.84 -28.54
N ILE A 551 -18.00 0.39 -28.99
CA ILE A 551 -17.53 0.72 -30.33
C ILE A 551 -18.35 0.04 -31.42
N ASN A 552 -18.86 -1.17 -31.19
CA ASN A 552 -19.76 -1.83 -32.13
C ASN A 552 -21.05 -1.01 -32.31
N GLY A 553 -21.61 -0.49 -31.20
CA GLY A 553 -22.76 0.42 -31.23
C GLY A 553 -22.47 1.73 -31.97
N ILE A 554 -21.35 2.39 -31.62
CA ILE A 554 -20.91 3.65 -32.27
C ILE A 554 -20.68 3.42 -33.77
N SER A 555 -19.97 2.37 -34.15
CA SER A 555 -19.66 2.04 -35.55
C SER A 555 -20.95 1.81 -36.34
N SER A 556 -21.91 1.06 -35.76
CA SER A 556 -23.22 0.84 -36.39
C SER A 556 -23.99 2.15 -36.62
N LEU A 557 -23.97 3.07 -35.65
CA LEU A 557 -24.61 4.38 -35.78
C LEU A 557 -23.91 5.25 -36.82
N VAL A 558 -22.58 5.27 -36.85
CA VAL A 558 -21.78 6.00 -37.84
C VAL A 558 -22.07 5.48 -39.25
N PHE A 559 -22.10 4.16 -39.44
CA PHE A 559 -22.43 3.57 -40.74
C PHE A 559 -23.88 3.83 -41.16
N ALA A 560 -24.83 3.83 -40.22
CA ALA A 560 -26.22 4.18 -40.50
C ALA A 560 -26.39 5.66 -40.88
N TRP A 561 -25.67 6.55 -40.20
CA TRP A 561 -25.74 8.00 -40.42
C TRP A 561 -25.05 8.44 -41.71
N LEU A 562 -23.84 7.91 -41.96
CA LEU A 562 -23.05 8.25 -43.14
C LEU A 562 -23.44 7.43 -44.38
N GLY A 563 -24.28 6.40 -44.25
CA GLY A 563 -24.61 5.45 -45.32
C GLY A 563 -25.96 5.59 -46.02
N HIS A 564 -26.61 6.75 -45.91
CA HIS A 564 -27.91 6.99 -46.54
C HIS A 564 -27.78 7.45 -48.01
N GLU A 565 -27.80 6.53 -48.98
CA GLU A 565 -28.45 6.71 -50.31
C GLU A 565 -28.92 5.33 -50.87
N GLY A 566 -30.09 5.33 -51.53
CA GLY A 566 -30.86 4.14 -51.93
C GLY A 566 -30.26 3.30 -53.07
N LEU A 567 -30.55 2.00 -53.05
CA LEU A 567 -30.11 1.01 -54.05
C LEU A 567 -30.87 1.15 -55.39
N PRO A 568 -30.21 0.98 -56.55
CA PRO A 568 -30.91 0.69 -57.80
C PRO A 568 -31.45 -0.76 -57.81
N PRO A 569 -32.65 -1.02 -58.36
CA PRO A 569 -33.23 -2.37 -58.37
C PRO A 569 -32.54 -3.26 -59.41
N GLY A 570 -32.03 -4.43 -59.00
CA GLY A 570 -31.72 -5.53 -59.94
C GLY A 570 -30.36 -6.24 -59.85
N ALA A 571 -29.45 -5.89 -58.95
CA ALA A 571 -28.13 -6.55 -58.87
C ALA A 571 -28.19 -7.93 -58.17
N ARG A 572 -27.77 -8.98 -58.88
CA ARG A 572 -27.95 -10.40 -58.50
C ARG A 572 -26.76 -11.05 -57.76
N SER A 573 -25.68 -10.33 -57.46
CA SER A 573 -24.57 -10.84 -56.62
C SER A 573 -24.17 -9.84 -55.53
N VAL A 574 -24.11 -10.33 -54.29
CA VAL A 574 -23.98 -9.51 -53.07
C VAL A 574 -22.57 -8.91 -52.89
N GLU A 575 -21.54 -9.55 -53.46
CA GLU A 575 -20.16 -9.03 -53.49
C GLU A 575 -20.04 -7.81 -54.41
N VAL A 576 -20.65 -7.88 -55.61
CA VAL A 576 -20.77 -6.76 -56.54
C VAL A 576 -21.63 -5.63 -55.94
N LEU A 577 -22.65 -5.96 -55.13
CA LEU A 577 -23.50 -4.98 -54.44
C LEU A 577 -22.77 -4.23 -53.30
N ALA A 578 -21.91 -4.94 -52.55
CA ALA A 578 -21.09 -4.35 -51.49
C ALA A 578 -19.95 -3.48 -52.06
N MET A 579 -19.39 -3.89 -53.19
CA MET A 579 -18.38 -3.13 -53.92
C MET A 579 -18.98 -1.95 -54.70
N ALA A 580 -20.20 -2.08 -55.23
CA ALA A 580 -20.96 -0.95 -55.77
C ALA A 580 -21.28 0.10 -54.69
N ARG A 581 -21.56 -0.34 -53.44
CA ARG A 581 -21.65 0.57 -52.28
C ARG A 581 -20.31 1.25 -51.98
N LEU A 582 -19.21 0.49 -51.89
CA LEU A 582 -17.87 1.06 -51.64
C LEU A 582 -17.45 2.06 -52.73
N ALA A 583 -17.68 1.72 -54.01
CA ALA A 583 -17.44 2.59 -55.16
C ALA A 583 -18.35 3.83 -55.17
N SER A 584 -19.60 3.72 -54.67
CA SER A 584 -20.51 4.88 -54.54
C SER A 584 -20.08 5.88 -53.46
N TYR A 585 -19.42 5.45 -52.39
CA TYR A 585 -18.81 6.35 -51.39
C TYR A 585 -17.62 7.12 -51.96
N VAL A 586 -16.80 6.45 -52.78
CA VAL A 586 -15.59 6.99 -53.39
C VAL A 586 -15.89 8.04 -54.47
N GLY A 587 -16.98 7.88 -55.22
CA GLY A 587 -17.30 8.71 -56.40
C GLY A 587 -17.82 10.14 -56.14
N ARG A 588 -18.11 10.55 -54.88
CA ARG A 588 -18.78 11.83 -54.59
C ARG A 588 -18.15 12.70 -53.49
N GLY A 589 -16.93 12.41 -53.04
CA GLY A 589 -16.27 13.21 -51.98
C GLY A 589 -16.97 13.12 -50.61
N ALA A 590 -17.68 12.01 -50.35
CA ALA A 590 -18.42 11.79 -49.11
C ALA A 590 -17.51 11.28 -47.97
N VAL A 591 -17.93 11.58 -46.75
CA VAL A 591 -17.24 11.32 -45.46
C VAL A 591 -16.82 9.85 -45.31
N GLU A 592 -15.55 9.60 -45.00
CA GLU A 592 -14.97 8.26 -44.76
C GLU A 592 -15.49 7.64 -43.46
N PRO A 593 -16.42 6.66 -43.50
CA PRO A 593 -17.05 6.19 -42.27
C PRO A 593 -16.07 5.43 -41.37
N ILE A 594 -15.17 4.63 -41.97
CA ILE A 594 -14.15 3.87 -41.22
C ILE A 594 -13.08 4.80 -40.65
N GLY A 595 -12.60 5.76 -41.46
CA GLY A 595 -11.66 6.78 -41.00
C GLY A 595 -12.21 7.60 -39.82
N PHE A 596 -13.52 7.88 -39.82
CA PHE A 596 -14.19 8.56 -38.71
C PHE A 596 -14.18 7.73 -37.42
N VAL A 597 -14.51 6.43 -37.49
CA VAL A 597 -14.48 5.52 -36.33
C VAL A 597 -13.06 5.39 -35.76
N LEU A 598 -12.03 5.29 -36.61
CA LEU A 598 -10.63 5.27 -36.18
C LEU A 598 -10.24 6.53 -35.39
N ARG A 599 -10.73 7.71 -35.80
CA ARG A 599 -10.45 9.00 -35.12
C ARG A 599 -11.15 9.13 -33.77
N ILE A 600 -12.36 8.58 -33.61
CA ILE A 600 -13.00 8.45 -32.30
C ILE A 600 -12.09 7.65 -31.36
N GLY A 601 -11.52 6.55 -31.88
CA GLY A 601 -10.48 5.80 -31.17
C GLY A 601 -9.27 6.66 -30.83
N GLY A 602 -8.77 7.46 -31.76
CA GLY A 602 -7.66 8.38 -31.54
C GLY A 602 -7.89 9.39 -30.40
N VAL A 603 -9.07 9.99 -30.32
CA VAL A 603 -9.45 10.87 -29.20
C VAL A 603 -9.47 10.10 -27.88
N SER A 604 -10.07 8.89 -27.87
CA SER A 604 -10.11 8.04 -26.68
C SER A 604 -8.70 7.65 -26.20
N ALA A 605 -7.77 7.41 -27.11
CA ALA A 605 -6.36 7.13 -26.78
C ALA A 605 -5.68 8.30 -26.04
N LEU A 606 -5.99 9.55 -26.44
CA LEU A 606 -5.48 10.75 -25.76
C LEU A 606 -6.10 10.93 -24.37
N VAL A 607 -7.40 10.61 -24.21
CA VAL A 607 -8.04 10.56 -22.89
C VAL A 607 -7.36 9.53 -22.01
N ALA A 608 -7.11 8.31 -22.52
CA ALA A 608 -6.36 7.27 -21.81
C ALA A 608 -4.97 7.77 -21.39
N ALA A 609 -4.25 8.44 -22.28
CA ALA A 609 -2.95 9.05 -21.98
C ALA A 609 -3.04 10.08 -20.85
N GLY A 610 -4.06 10.94 -20.84
CA GLY A 610 -4.30 11.89 -19.75
C GLY A 610 -4.56 11.21 -18.41
N LEU A 611 -5.36 10.14 -18.41
CA LEU A 611 -5.66 9.37 -17.21
C LEU A 611 -4.42 8.71 -16.59
N THR A 612 -3.39 8.39 -17.40
CA THR A 612 -2.13 7.85 -16.86
C THR A 612 -1.38 8.80 -15.92
N VAL A 613 -1.73 10.09 -15.88
CA VAL A 613 -1.19 11.05 -14.90
C VAL A 613 -1.59 10.67 -13.48
N PHE A 614 -2.80 10.15 -13.31
CA PHE A 614 -3.33 9.77 -12.00
C PHE A 614 -2.86 8.40 -11.52
N LEU A 615 -2.17 7.62 -12.34
CA LEU A 615 -1.62 6.31 -11.94
C LEU A 615 -0.55 6.41 -10.85
N TYR A 616 0.00 7.60 -10.60
CA TYR A 616 1.04 7.80 -9.62
C TYR A 616 0.44 8.30 -8.30
N ASP A 617 0.14 7.38 -7.38
CA ASP A 617 -0.28 7.74 -6.04
C ASP A 617 0.90 7.85 -5.09
N ARG A 618 1.46 9.06 -5.00
CA ARG A 618 2.43 9.37 -3.94
C ARG A 618 1.80 9.34 -2.54
N ARG A 619 0.47 9.33 -2.38
CA ARG A 619 -0.18 9.42 -1.05
C ARG A 619 -0.21 8.07 -0.34
N ALA A 620 -0.59 6.99 -1.02
CA ALA A 620 -0.68 5.66 -0.41
C ALA A 620 0.65 5.19 0.23
N VAL A 621 1.76 5.17 -0.51
CA VAL A 621 3.09 4.80 0.03
C VAL A 621 3.54 5.74 1.17
N ARG A 622 3.07 7.00 1.17
CA ARG A 622 3.40 7.98 2.22
C ARG A 622 2.51 7.88 3.45
N GLU A 623 1.28 7.39 3.33
CA GLU A 623 0.34 7.19 4.44
C GLU A 623 0.72 5.94 5.23
N TYR A 624 1.04 4.82 4.56
CA TYR A 624 1.57 3.62 5.24
C TYR A 624 2.90 3.87 5.95
N GLY A 625 3.81 4.63 5.32
CA GLY A 625 5.08 5.01 5.96
C GLY A 625 4.93 5.92 7.18
N LEU A 626 3.81 6.63 7.32
CA LEU A 626 3.53 7.50 8.46
C LEU A 626 2.97 6.70 9.65
N VAL A 627 2.07 5.74 9.40
CA VAL A 627 1.53 4.85 10.45
C VAL A 627 2.66 4.05 11.09
N ASN A 628 3.50 3.38 10.29
CA ASN A 628 4.64 2.62 10.81
C ASN A 628 5.67 3.51 11.53
N LEU A 629 5.69 4.82 11.27
CA LEU A 629 6.55 5.75 12.00
C LEU A 629 5.95 6.08 13.38
N TYR A 630 4.63 6.21 13.49
CA TYR A 630 3.95 6.43 14.76
C TYR A 630 4.15 5.26 15.74
N ASP A 631 3.96 4.03 15.28
CA ASP A 631 4.17 2.84 16.12
C ASP A 631 5.61 2.77 16.63
N ARG A 632 6.58 3.13 15.79
CA ARG A 632 8.00 3.20 16.17
C ARG A 632 8.28 4.32 17.16
N ILE A 633 7.68 5.50 16.98
CA ILE A 633 7.82 6.61 17.93
C ILE A 633 7.29 6.19 19.30
N GLU A 634 6.17 5.47 19.34
CA GLU A 634 5.60 4.97 20.59
C GLU A 634 6.55 3.97 21.28
N ARG A 635 6.97 2.92 20.57
CA ARG A 635 7.87 1.88 21.11
C ARG A 635 9.20 2.46 21.57
N MET A 636 9.85 3.26 20.74
CA MET A 636 11.11 3.91 21.08
C MET A 636 10.92 4.97 22.18
N GLY A 637 9.75 5.61 22.28
CA GLY A 637 9.40 6.54 23.34
C GLY A 637 9.43 5.92 24.74
N ARG A 638 9.12 4.62 24.84
CA ARG A 638 9.18 3.86 26.11
C ARG A 638 10.60 3.74 26.68
N THR A 639 11.64 3.97 25.87
CA THR A 639 13.04 4.01 26.32
C THR A 639 13.39 5.28 27.10
N GLY A 640 12.48 6.26 27.14
CA GLY A 640 12.64 7.52 27.87
C GLY A 640 13.61 8.52 27.23
N PRO A 641 13.52 8.82 25.92
CA PRO A 641 14.34 9.86 25.30
C PRO A 641 13.99 11.24 25.86
N ALA A 642 14.99 12.12 25.97
CA ALA A 642 14.78 13.49 26.43
C ALA A 642 14.09 14.37 25.39
N PHE A 643 14.27 14.08 24.10
CA PHE A 643 13.48 14.66 23.02
C PHE A 643 13.53 13.77 21.77
N VAL A 644 12.53 13.95 20.91
CA VAL A 644 12.47 13.41 19.55
C VAL A 644 12.70 14.53 18.55
N ALA A 645 13.76 14.42 17.75
CA ALA A 645 14.03 15.41 16.70
C ALA A 645 13.25 15.12 15.43
N VAL A 646 12.54 16.14 14.91
CA VAL A 646 11.73 16.06 13.70
C VAL A 646 12.33 16.94 12.61
N THR A 647 12.83 16.29 11.56
CA THR A 647 13.52 16.97 10.45
C THR A 647 12.62 17.86 9.60
N TRP A 648 13.26 18.87 8.98
CA TRP A 648 12.63 19.84 8.09
C TRP A 648 13.15 19.67 6.67
N GLY A 649 12.26 19.42 5.71
CA GLY A 649 12.62 19.19 4.32
C GLY A 649 13.17 20.44 3.63
N ALA A 650 14.09 20.24 2.68
CA ALA A 650 14.73 21.31 1.92
C ALA A 650 13.71 22.34 1.38
N GLY A 651 13.96 23.62 1.65
CA GLY A 651 13.14 24.72 1.18
C GLY A 651 11.73 24.84 1.82
N GLY A 652 11.45 24.13 2.91
CA GLY A 652 10.11 24.12 3.54
C GLY A 652 9.11 23.17 2.89
N ALA A 653 9.55 22.29 1.98
CA ALA A 653 8.67 21.37 1.25
C ALA A 653 7.85 20.42 2.15
N THR A 654 8.27 20.19 3.39
CA THR A 654 7.57 19.33 4.37
C THR A 654 7.12 20.08 5.62
N ALA A 655 7.12 21.42 5.62
CA ALA A 655 6.83 22.26 6.79
C ALA A 655 5.58 21.83 7.57
N GLN A 656 4.48 21.60 6.85
CA GLN A 656 3.21 21.19 7.43
C GLN A 656 3.30 19.82 8.11
N ARG A 657 4.00 18.85 7.51
CA ARG A 657 4.16 17.50 8.08
C ARG A 657 5.06 17.50 9.30
N THR A 658 6.13 18.31 9.27
CA THR A 658 7.00 18.49 10.43
C THR A 658 6.22 19.03 11.62
N LEU A 659 5.29 19.97 11.40
CA LEU A 659 4.38 20.48 12.42
C LEU A 659 3.41 19.39 12.91
N GLU A 660 2.72 18.68 12.00
CA GLU A 660 1.78 17.60 12.35
C GLU A 660 2.44 16.48 13.17
N LEU A 661 3.67 16.10 12.80
CA LEU A 661 4.43 15.08 13.52
C LEU A 661 4.92 15.58 14.88
N SER A 662 5.35 16.84 14.97
CA SER A 662 5.77 17.45 16.25
C SER A 662 4.60 17.61 17.21
N ASP A 663 3.42 17.97 16.69
CA ASP A 663 2.16 18.02 17.44
C ASP A 663 1.77 16.63 17.95
N SER A 664 1.87 15.61 17.10
CA SER A 664 1.61 14.22 17.49
C SER A 664 2.60 13.72 18.56
N CYS A 665 3.90 14.01 18.43
CA CYS A 665 4.90 13.70 19.45
C CYS A 665 4.50 14.22 20.83
N GLN A 666 4.04 15.47 20.92
CA GLN A 666 3.69 16.09 22.20
C GLN A 666 2.29 15.74 22.68
N GLY A 667 1.30 15.84 21.81
CA GLY A 667 -0.12 15.68 22.15
C GLY A 667 -0.55 14.22 22.33
N ILE A 668 0.02 13.30 21.56
CA ILE A 668 -0.35 11.87 21.58
C ILE A 668 0.66 11.07 22.42
N PHE A 669 1.95 11.17 22.10
CA PHE A 669 2.97 10.31 22.70
C PHE A 669 3.60 10.89 23.98
N GLY A 670 3.34 12.16 24.31
CA GLY A 670 3.92 12.82 25.48
C GLY A 670 5.45 12.99 25.41
N LEU A 671 6.01 13.06 24.20
CA LEU A 671 7.44 13.21 23.94
C LEU A 671 7.76 14.65 23.53
N ASP A 672 8.81 15.22 24.13
CA ASP A 672 9.28 16.55 23.75
C ASP A 672 9.81 16.56 22.32
N ALA A 673 9.25 17.40 21.44
CA ALA A 673 9.69 17.52 20.07
C ALA A 673 10.80 18.58 19.92
N LEU A 674 11.92 18.22 19.28
CA LEU A 674 12.91 19.15 18.73
C LEU A 674 12.61 19.38 17.25
N MET A 675 11.87 20.45 16.96
CA MET A 675 11.43 20.74 15.61
C MET A 675 12.52 21.49 14.83
N HIS A 676 12.95 20.94 13.70
CA HIS A 676 13.92 21.62 12.84
C HIS A 676 13.26 22.77 12.08
N ILE A 677 13.98 23.88 11.87
CA ILE A 677 13.58 24.99 10.98
C ILE A 677 14.79 25.44 10.18
N THR A 678 14.61 25.68 8.88
CA THR A 678 15.69 26.11 7.97
C THR A 678 15.47 27.53 7.42
N CYS A 679 16.54 28.22 7.03
CA CYS A 679 16.51 29.54 6.38
C CYS A 679 16.20 29.47 4.88
N THR A 680 16.54 28.37 4.22
CA THR A 680 16.49 28.23 2.76
C THR A 680 15.05 28.26 2.25
N ASN A 681 14.75 29.14 1.27
CA ASN A 681 13.40 29.41 0.72
C ASN A 681 12.31 29.76 1.75
N MET A 682 12.73 30.21 2.94
CA MET A 682 11.87 30.60 4.04
C MET A 682 11.95 32.12 4.23
N ASP A 683 11.02 32.84 3.62
CA ASP A 683 10.78 34.24 3.95
C ASP A 683 10.27 34.38 5.39
N ARG A 684 10.30 35.61 5.93
CA ARG A 684 9.88 35.88 7.31
C ARG A 684 8.46 35.41 7.60
N GLU A 685 7.52 35.59 6.66
CA GLU A 685 6.12 35.21 6.86
C GLU A 685 5.96 33.69 7.04
N LYS A 686 6.70 32.88 6.27
CA LYS A 686 6.71 31.43 6.43
C LYS A 686 7.34 30.98 7.74
N VAL A 687 8.42 31.64 8.18
CA VAL A 687 9.04 31.38 9.48
C VAL A 687 8.07 31.72 10.61
N ASP A 688 7.40 32.88 10.55
CA ASP A 688 6.40 33.30 11.54
C ASP A 688 5.25 32.30 11.63
N LYS A 689 4.75 31.80 10.49
CA LYS A 689 3.72 30.76 10.47
C LYS A 689 4.20 29.45 11.09
N ALA A 690 5.44 29.04 10.80
CA ALA A 690 6.01 27.82 11.37
C ALA A 690 6.20 27.93 12.89
N LEU A 691 6.73 29.06 13.38
CA LEU A 691 6.92 29.32 14.81
C LEU A 691 5.58 29.49 15.55
N ALA A 692 4.59 30.13 14.92
CA ALA A 692 3.24 30.19 15.46
C ALA A 692 2.61 28.79 15.57
N GLY A 693 2.72 27.97 14.52
CA GLY A 693 2.26 26.59 14.53
C GLY A 693 2.95 25.75 15.61
N ALA A 694 4.27 25.86 15.74
CA ALA A 694 5.04 25.20 16.79
C ALA A 694 4.55 25.60 18.19
N ARG A 695 4.36 26.90 18.43
CA ARG A 695 3.85 27.43 19.69
C ARG A 695 2.43 26.95 19.99
N SER A 696 1.56 26.89 18.98
CA SER A 696 0.19 26.36 19.11
C SER A 696 0.16 24.86 19.43
N ALA A 697 1.09 24.10 18.86
CA ALA A 697 1.29 22.67 19.16
C ALA A 697 2.00 22.43 20.51
N GLY A 698 2.39 23.49 21.24
CA GLY A 698 3.10 23.42 22.51
C GLY A 698 4.62 23.18 22.40
N VAL A 699 5.19 23.18 21.19
CA VAL A 699 6.61 22.89 20.94
C VAL A 699 7.47 23.94 21.63
N ARG A 700 8.44 23.47 22.41
CA ARG A 700 9.41 24.33 23.13
C ARG A 700 10.81 24.29 22.53
N ASN A 701 11.15 23.31 21.71
CA ASN A 701 12.53 23.12 21.25
C ASN A 701 12.61 23.29 19.72
N ILE A 702 13.46 24.21 19.27
CA ILE A 702 13.70 24.48 17.84
C ILE A 702 15.17 24.21 17.51
N LEU A 703 15.43 23.46 16.43
CA LEU A 703 16.77 23.38 15.85
C LEU A 703 16.87 24.36 14.67
N ALA A 704 17.56 25.48 14.88
CA ALA A 704 17.73 26.52 13.87
C ALA A 704 18.88 26.20 12.92
N LEU A 705 18.55 26.06 11.63
CA LEU A 705 19.46 25.62 10.58
C LEU A 705 19.46 26.61 9.40
N ARG A 706 20.54 26.62 8.61
CA ARG A 706 20.55 27.31 7.31
C ARG A 706 19.71 26.52 6.30
N GLY A 707 19.92 25.21 6.26
CA GLY A 707 19.43 24.32 5.21
C GLY A 707 20.40 24.25 4.02
N ASP A 708 20.27 23.17 3.27
CA ASP A 708 21.06 22.93 2.05
C ASP A 708 20.46 23.66 0.85
N ALA A 709 21.26 23.84 -0.20
CA ALA A 709 20.78 24.39 -1.46
C ALA A 709 19.57 23.58 -2.00
N PRO A 710 18.58 24.24 -2.63
CA PRO A 710 17.51 23.53 -3.32
C PRO A 710 18.08 22.52 -4.32
N ARG A 711 17.39 21.38 -4.51
CA ARG A 711 17.87 20.37 -5.47
C ARG A 711 17.94 20.94 -6.89
N GLY A 712 19.12 20.82 -7.51
CA GLY A 712 19.39 21.29 -8.87
C GLY A 712 20.37 22.46 -8.90
N ASP A 713 20.54 23.16 -7.77
CA ASP A 713 21.49 24.28 -7.65
C ASP A 713 22.81 23.79 -7.05
N GLU A 714 23.94 24.09 -7.72
CA GLU A 714 25.28 23.80 -7.17
C GLU A 714 25.67 24.73 -6.02
N PHE A 715 25.04 25.91 -5.93
CA PHE A 715 25.36 26.93 -4.95
C PHE A 715 24.12 27.40 -4.20
N TRP A 716 24.25 27.57 -2.90
CA TRP A 716 23.19 28.11 -2.06
C TRP A 716 23.00 29.61 -2.31
N SER A 717 21.75 30.07 -2.39
CA SER A 717 21.39 31.50 -2.49
C SER A 717 20.31 31.89 -1.50
N ALA A 718 20.44 33.08 -0.89
CA ALA A 718 19.45 33.60 0.04
C ALA A 718 18.13 33.93 -0.69
N CYS A 719 17.00 33.64 -0.03
CA CYS A 719 15.70 34.07 -0.50
C CYS A 719 15.53 35.58 -0.29
N SER A 720 14.94 36.29 -1.26
CA SER A 720 14.69 37.73 -1.16
C SER A 720 13.81 38.04 0.06
N GLY A 721 14.35 38.80 1.03
CA GLY A 721 13.68 39.11 2.30
C GLY A 721 13.73 38.01 3.36
N GLY A 722 14.49 36.93 3.12
CA GLY A 722 14.70 35.82 4.06
C GLY A 722 15.98 35.95 4.91
N PHE A 723 16.44 34.81 5.43
CA PHE A 723 17.61 34.71 6.31
C PHE A 723 18.83 34.15 5.55
N THR A 724 20.04 34.62 5.89
CA THR A 724 21.26 34.19 5.19
C THR A 724 21.99 33.10 5.94
N HIS A 725 22.12 33.25 7.26
CA HIS A 725 22.79 32.31 8.13
C HIS A 725 21.84 31.81 9.22
N ALA A 726 22.12 30.63 9.78
CA ALA A 726 21.37 30.12 10.92
C ALA A 726 21.39 31.10 12.11
N ALA A 727 22.48 31.86 12.29
CA ALA A 727 22.57 32.92 13.30
C ALA A 727 21.51 34.02 13.11
N ASP A 728 21.12 34.33 11.86
CA ASP A 728 20.06 35.30 11.59
C ASP A 728 18.70 34.79 12.07
N LEU A 729 18.43 33.50 11.87
CA LEU A 729 17.21 32.86 12.36
C LEU A 729 17.19 32.80 13.89
N VAL A 730 18.31 32.49 14.55
CA VAL A 730 18.41 32.51 16.02
C VAL A 730 18.09 33.91 16.56
N ARG A 731 18.73 34.96 16.02
CA ARG A 731 18.47 36.36 16.43
C ARG A 731 17.00 36.71 16.24
N TYR A 732 16.42 36.34 15.11
CA TYR A 732 15.02 36.63 14.80
C TYR A 732 14.04 35.92 15.74
N VAL A 733 14.25 34.64 16.05
CA VAL A 733 13.41 33.89 17.00
C VAL A 733 13.52 34.51 18.39
N ARG A 734 14.72 34.90 18.83
CA ARG A 734 14.91 35.60 20.11
C ARG A 734 14.22 36.96 20.15
N GLU A 735 14.31 37.76 19.08
CA GLU A 735 13.66 39.06 18.98
C GLU A 735 12.12 38.95 19.02
N THR A 736 11.54 37.93 18.38
CA THR A 736 10.09 37.81 18.20
C THR A 736 9.39 36.95 19.27
N HIS A 737 10.10 35.98 19.86
CA HIS A 737 9.54 35.03 20.83
C HIS A 737 10.28 35.02 22.19
N GLY A 738 11.34 35.80 22.36
CA GLY A 738 12.13 35.86 23.60
C GLY A 738 12.68 34.49 24.00
N ASP A 739 12.51 34.15 25.27
CA ASP A 739 12.97 32.89 25.86
C ASP A 739 11.90 31.78 25.81
N TYR A 740 10.86 31.94 25.00
CA TYR A 740 9.81 30.91 24.88
C TYR A 740 10.34 29.57 24.35
N PHE A 741 11.22 29.63 23.34
CA PHE A 741 11.83 28.46 22.70
C PHE A 741 13.24 28.21 23.26
N CYS A 742 13.56 26.95 23.54
CA CYS A 742 14.95 26.48 23.61
C CYS A 742 15.47 26.29 22.17
N ILE A 743 16.61 26.89 21.84
CA ILE A 743 17.13 26.95 20.47
C ILE A 743 18.44 26.19 20.36
N GLY A 744 18.43 25.07 19.63
CA GLY A 744 19.62 24.36 19.21
C GLY A 744 20.17 24.89 17.88
N VAL A 745 21.47 24.70 17.65
CA VAL A 745 22.11 24.94 16.34
C VAL A 745 23.03 23.78 15.94
N ALA A 746 23.29 23.61 14.64
CA ALA A 746 24.21 22.59 14.15
C ALA A 746 25.69 22.98 14.37
N GLY A 747 26.56 22.00 14.67
CA GLY A 747 28.02 22.14 14.71
C GLY A 747 28.72 21.05 13.89
N TYR A 748 29.91 21.32 13.37
CA TYR A 748 30.60 20.41 12.43
C TYR A 748 32.00 20.10 12.97
N PRO A 749 32.22 18.93 13.62
CA PRO A 749 33.51 18.59 14.23
C PRO A 749 34.69 18.58 13.26
N GLU A 750 34.39 18.32 11.99
CA GLU A 750 35.36 18.21 10.89
C GLU A 750 35.29 19.41 9.93
N GLY A 751 34.55 20.46 10.32
CA GLY A 751 34.25 21.63 9.49
C GLY A 751 33.07 21.41 8.54
N HIS A 752 32.36 22.50 8.26
CA HIS A 752 31.34 22.49 7.21
C HIS A 752 31.97 22.31 5.82
N SER A 753 31.33 21.57 4.92
CA SER A 753 31.87 21.27 3.57
C SER A 753 32.09 22.50 2.70
N GLU A 754 31.35 23.58 2.94
CA GLU A 754 31.51 24.89 2.27
C GLU A 754 32.51 25.82 2.97
N SER A 755 32.97 25.49 4.19
CA SER A 755 34.00 26.24 4.89
C SER A 755 35.38 25.82 4.38
N THR A 756 36.16 26.79 3.92
CA THR A 756 37.55 26.56 3.46
C THR A 756 38.57 26.64 4.61
N ASP A 757 38.12 27.02 5.81
CA ASP A 757 38.95 27.23 7.00
C ASP A 757 38.21 26.72 8.25
N LEU A 758 38.80 25.74 8.93
CA LEU A 758 38.26 25.12 10.15
C LEU A 758 38.23 26.10 11.34
N GLU A 759 39.17 27.03 11.43
CA GLU A 759 39.18 28.03 12.50
C GLU A 759 38.03 29.01 12.30
N ARG A 760 37.79 29.41 11.05
CA ARG A 760 36.67 30.28 10.70
C ARG A 760 35.31 29.60 10.91
N ASP A 761 35.20 28.29 10.66
CA ASP A 761 33.97 27.52 10.94
C ASP A 761 33.61 27.53 12.43
N LEU A 762 34.62 27.42 13.30
CA LEU A 762 34.47 27.57 14.75
C LEU A 762 34.03 28.98 15.15
N GLU A 763 34.54 30.03 14.51
CA GLU A 763 34.09 31.40 14.74
C GLU A 763 32.61 31.59 14.40
N TYR A 764 32.13 31.00 13.29
CA TYR A 764 30.71 31.02 12.93
C TYR A 764 29.84 30.23 13.90
N LEU A 765 30.36 29.13 14.46
CA LEU A 765 29.68 28.43 15.55
C LEU A 765 29.55 29.33 16.79
N ALA A 766 30.64 30.02 17.17
CA ALA A 766 30.61 30.96 18.28
C ALA A 766 29.63 32.11 18.03
N GLU A 767 29.50 32.60 16.78
CA GLU A 767 28.49 33.60 16.42
C GLU A 767 27.06 33.08 16.63
N LYS A 768 26.75 31.85 16.19
CA LYS A 768 25.43 31.23 16.41
C LYS A 768 25.09 31.11 17.90
N VAL A 769 26.08 30.76 18.73
CA VAL A 769 25.90 30.69 20.19
C VAL A 769 25.67 32.08 20.78
N ARG A 770 26.49 33.08 20.41
CA ARG A 770 26.33 34.47 20.86
C ARG A 770 25.00 35.10 20.41
N ALA A 771 24.43 34.65 19.29
CA ALA A 771 23.11 35.05 18.82
C ALA A 771 21.97 34.60 19.74
N GLY A 772 22.22 33.64 20.65
CA GLY A 772 21.28 33.18 21.66
C GLY A 772 20.90 31.70 21.55
N ALA A 773 21.74 30.85 20.96
CA ALA A 773 21.50 29.40 20.96
C ALA A 773 21.84 28.78 22.33
N ASP A 774 20.99 27.86 22.80
CA ASP A 774 21.08 27.22 24.11
C ASP A 774 21.93 25.94 24.10
N PHE A 775 22.05 25.27 22.95
CA PHE A 775 22.87 24.06 22.79
C PHE A 775 23.28 23.84 21.33
N VAL A 776 24.23 22.94 21.12
CA VAL A 776 24.73 22.55 19.80
C VAL A 776 24.49 21.05 19.58
N VAL A 777 23.98 20.68 18.41
CA VAL A 777 23.95 19.30 17.93
C VAL A 777 25.02 19.15 16.86
N SER A 778 25.95 18.21 17.01
CA SER A 778 26.99 18.01 16.02
C SER A 778 26.48 17.22 14.82
N GLN A 779 27.13 17.41 13.67
CA GLN A 779 27.12 16.45 12.57
C GLN A 779 27.60 15.07 13.06
N LEU A 780 27.27 14.03 12.30
CA LEU A 780 27.62 12.63 12.56
C LEU A 780 29.08 12.42 12.93
N VAL A 781 29.33 11.58 13.93
CA VAL A 781 30.67 11.24 14.45
C VAL A 781 30.94 9.76 14.24
N TYR A 782 31.86 9.42 13.33
CA TYR A 782 32.43 8.08 13.21
C TYR A 782 33.77 7.91 13.93
N ASP A 783 34.48 9.01 14.20
CA ASP A 783 35.70 9.05 15.00
C ASP A 783 35.51 9.89 16.26
N ALA A 784 35.42 9.22 17.42
CA ALA A 784 35.23 9.92 18.70
C ALA A 784 36.42 10.82 19.08
N ASP A 785 37.66 10.51 18.66
CA ASP A 785 38.82 11.35 19.02
C ASP A 785 38.78 12.70 18.31
N VAL A 786 38.32 12.71 17.05
CA VAL A 786 38.11 13.94 16.28
C VAL A 786 37.08 14.83 16.98
N PHE A 787 35.95 14.26 17.41
CA PHE A 787 34.94 15.00 18.17
C PHE A 787 35.50 15.54 19.50
N ILE A 788 36.23 14.74 20.26
CA ILE A 788 36.80 15.16 21.56
C ILE A 788 37.81 16.29 21.38
N ALA A 789 38.65 16.24 20.34
CA ALA A 789 39.58 17.31 20.03
C ALA A 789 38.86 18.61 19.64
N TRP A 790 37.80 18.50 18.83
CA TRP A 790 36.96 19.64 18.46
C TRP A 790 36.21 20.23 19.65
N LEU A 791 35.67 19.39 20.54
CA LEU A 791 35.01 19.81 21.78
C LEU A 791 35.94 20.67 22.65
N ARG A 792 37.22 20.29 22.78
CA ARG A 792 38.22 21.10 23.51
C ARG A 792 38.40 22.48 22.88
N LYS A 793 38.56 22.54 21.56
CA LYS A 793 38.67 23.82 20.83
C LYS A 793 37.44 24.71 21.04
N CYS A 794 36.23 24.14 21.02
CA CYS A 794 35.00 24.87 21.31
C CYS A 794 35.02 25.48 22.73
N ARG A 795 35.52 24.74 23.73
CA ARG A 795 35.67 25.26 25.10
C ARG A 795 36.74 26.35 25.18
N ASP A 796 37.87 26.19 24.49
CA ASP A 796 38.97 27.17 24.50
C ASP A 796 38.54 28.55 23.95
N ILE A 797 37.58 28.59 23.03
CA ILE A 797 37.03 29.84 22.45
C ILE A 797 35.78 30.37 23.18
N GLY A 798 35.42 29.78 24.33
CA GLY A 798 34.34 30.24 25.20
C GLY A 798 32.93 29.81 24.78
N ILE A 799 32.78 28.71 24.01
CA ILE A 799 31.48 28.07 23.84
C ILE A 799 31.25 27.19 25.07
N ASP A 800 30.37 27.60 25.98
CA ASP A 800 30.09 26.88 27.24
C ASP A 800 28.78 26.09 27.23
N CYS A 801 27.91 26.30 26.23
CA CYS A 801 26.64 25.59 26.13
C CYS A 801 26.84 24.07 25.89
N PRO A 802 25.83 23.23 26.20
CA PRO A 802 25.89 21.80 25.91
C PRO A 802 26.14 21.53 24.42
N ILE A 803 27.04 20.57 24.13
CA ILE A 803 27.34 20.11 22.77
C ILE A 803 27.04 18.60 22.73
N VAL A 804 26.06 18.22 21.92
CA VAL A 804 25.53 16.86 21.81
C VAL A 804 26.08 16.21 20.54
N PRO A 805 26.91 15.16 20.62
CA PRO A 805 27.40 14.44 19.45
C PRO A 805 26.29 13.69 18.71
N GLY A 806 26.24 13.85 17.38
CA GLY A 806 25.41 13.06 16.48
C GLY A 806 26.03 11.69 16.19
N VAL A 807 25.28 10.61 16.37
CA VAL A 807 25.72 9.22 16.12
C VAL A 807 24.72 8.55 15.19
N LEU A 808 25.22 7.97 14.09
CA LEU A 808 24.41 7.14 13.20
C LEU A 808 25.02 5.73 13.14
N PRO A 809 24.33 4.72 13.71
CA PRO A 809 24.70 3.32 13.51
C PRO A 809 24.64 2.96 12.01
N VAL A 810 25.65 2.24 11.52
CA VAL A 810 25.66 1.78 10.12
C VAL A 810 24.64 0.65 9.97
N GLN A 811 23.61 0.87 9.14
CA GLN A 811 22.51 -0.09 8.96
C GLN A 811 22.54 -0.80 7.61
N SER A 812 23.16 -0.20 6.60
CA SER A 812 23.42 -0.81 5.30
C SER A 812 24.63 -0.18 4.64
N TYR A 813 25.37 -0.97 3.85
CA TYR A 813 26.59 -0.51 3.21
C TYR A 813 26.30 0.55 2.12
N GLN A 814 25.19 0.40 1.39
CA GLN A 814 24.80 1.37 0.36
C GLN A 814 24.38 2.72 0.94
N SER A 815 23.55 2.74 1.99
CA SER A 815 23.12 3.97 2.65
C SER A 815 24.29 4.68 3.32
N PHE A 816 25.19 3.92 3.96
CA PHE A 816 26.44 4.42 4.52
C PHE A 816 27.29 5.14 3.47
N ARG A 817 27.59 4.49 2.33
CA ARG A 817 28.39 5.11 1.25
C ARG A 817 27.78 6.41 0.74
N ARG A 818 26.45 6.41 0.55
CA ARG A 818 25.71 7.57 0.06
C ARG A 818 25.82 8.74 1.05
N LEU A 819 25.62 8.46 2.34
CA LEU A 819 25.63 9.47 3.38
C LEU A 819 27.02 10.07 3.56
N VAL A 820 28.06 9.23 3.64
CA VAL A 820 29.46 9.69 3.71
C VAL A 820 29.80 10.56 2.50
N HIS A 821 29.32 10.21 1.31
CA HIS A 821 29.52 11.04 0.13
C HIS A 821 28.79 12.39 0.22
N LEU A 822 27.61 12.45 0.84
CA LEU A 822 26.82 13.67 0.97
C LEU A 822 27.37 14.59 2.05
N THR A 823 27.63 14.06 3.25
CA THR A 823 28.06 14.83 4.42
C THR A 823 29.56 15.13 4.42
N LYS A 824 30.34 14.39 3.63
CA LYS A 824 31.82 14.44 3.59
C LYS A 824 32.47 14.11 4.94
N VAL A 825 31.75 13.45 5.84
CA VAL A 825 32.28 13.00 7.14
C VAL A 825 33.43 12.00 6.94
N LEU A 826 34.46 12.11 7.74
CA LEU A 826 35.59 11.20 7.76
C LEU A 826 35.18 9.90 8.46
N VAL A 827 35.48 8.79 7.79
CA VAL A 827 35.31 7.45 8.31
C VAL A 827 36.70 6.89 8.62
N PRO A 828 36.98 6.44 9.85
CA PRO A 828 38.22 5.76 10.20
C PRO A 828 38.53 4.62 9.23
N GLU A 829 39.76 4.54 8.76
CA GLU A 829 40.19 3.51 7.81
C GLU A 829 39.92 2.07 8.29
N PRO A 830 40.11 1.72 9.59
CA PRO A 830 39.74 0.39 10.08
C PRO A 830 38.25 0.06 9.92
N LEU A 831 37.37 1.01 10.21
CA LEU A 831 35.92 0.82 10.04
C LEU A 831 35.57 0.69 8.55
N ARG A 832 36.19 1.51 7.70
CA ARG A 832 35.97 1.46 6.25
C ARG A 832 36.35 0.10 5.66
N GLN A 833 37.52 -0.43 6.02
CA GLN A 833 37.98 -1.73 5.54
C GLN A 833 37.08 -2.87 6.04
N ALA A 834 36.74 -2.88 7.33
CA ALA A 834 35.85 -3.88 7.90
C ALA A 834 34.47 -3.89 7.21
N LEU A 835 33.90 -2.72 6.92
CA LEU A 835 32.64 -2.60 6.17
C LEU A 835 32.76 -3.04 4.71
N GLU A 836 33.91 -2.83 4.07
CA GLU A 836 34.18 -3.25 2.69
C GLU A 836 34.22 -4.78 2.56
N ASP A 837 34.82 -5.46 3.54
CA ASP A 837 34.97 -6.91 3.57
C ASP A 837 33.61 -7.62 3.72
N VAL A 838 32.69 -7.03 4.48
CA VAL A 838 31.35 -7.59 4.73
C VAL A 838 30.25 -7.00 3.85
N ARG A 839 30.59 -6.17 2.85
CA ARG A 839 29.62 -5.37 2.05
C ARG A 839 28.50 -6.16 1.35
N ALA A 840 28.66 -7.46 1.18
CA ALA A 840 27.69 -8.35 0.54
C ALA A 840 26.78 -9.09 1.55
N ASN A 841 27.02 -8.94 2.85
CA ASN A 841 26.25 -9.55 3.93
C ASN A 841 25.62 -8.46 4.80
N ASP A 842 24.34 -8.20 4.59
CA ASP A 842 23.61 -7.12 5.26
C ASP A 842 23.56 -7.28 6.78
N GLN A 843 23.46 -8.51 7.29
CA GLN A 843 23.44 -8.76 8.74
C GLN A 843 24.80 -8.44 9.38
N ALA A 844 25.89 -8.89 8.75
CA ALA A 844 27.24 -8.59 9.23
C ALA A 844 27.56 -7.08 9.20
N VAL A 845 27.02 -6.34 8.22
CA VAL A 845 27.12 -4.87 8.17
C VAL A 845 26.40 -4.23 9.37
N LYS A 846 25.19 -4.67 9.69
CA LYS A 846 24.43 -4.16 10.85
C LYS A 846 25.15 -4.46 12.16
N ASP A 847 25.65 -5.68 12.34
CA ASP A 847 26.35 -6.10 13.56
C ASP A 847 27.60 -5.25 13.80
N LEU A 848 28.42 -5.06 12.77
CA LEU A 848 29.59 -4.18 12.82
C LEU A 848 29.20 -2.72 13.09
N GLY A 849 28.09 -2.27 12.51
CA GLY A 849 27.53 -0.93 12.73
C GLY A 849 27.09 -0.69 14.17
N VAL A 850 26.45 -1.68 14.81
CA VAL A 850 26.07 -1.66 16.23
C VAL A 850 27.32 -1.63 17.11
N GLU A 851 28.28 -2.53 16.87
CA GLU A 851 29.52 -2.61 17.64
C GLU A 851 30.28 -1.28 17.63
N HIS A 852 30.46 -0.69 16.44
CA HIS A 852 31.14 0.59 16.27
C HIS A 852 30.39 1.74 16.97
N ALA A 853 29.06 1.79 16.85
CA ALA A 853 28.25 2.81 17.51
C ALA A 853 28.35 2.71 19.04
N VAL A 854 28.27 1.51 19.61
CA VAL A 854 28.43 1.27 21.05
C VAL A 854 29.81 1.71 21.53
N ALA A 855 30.88 1.34 20.81
CA ALA A 855 32.25 1.75 21.14
C ALA A 855 32.43 3.28 21.10
N THR A 856 31.85 3.92 20.07
CA THR A 856 31.87 5.38 19.89
C THR A 856 31.15 6.07 21.06
N VAL A 857 29.92 5.64 21.39
CA VAL A 857 29.14 6.23 22.48
C VAL A 857 29.83 6.06 23.84
N ARG A 858 30.38 4.88 24.15
CA ARG A 858 31.12 4.66 25.41
C ARG A 858 32.32 5.60 25.53
N LYS A 859 33.05 5.82 24.43
CA LYS A 859 34.19 6.74 24.41
C LYS A 859 33.78 8.20 24.58
N LEU A 860 32.66 8.62 23.96
CA LEU A 860 32.09 9.95 24.14
C LEU A 860 31.59 10.16 25.58
N GLN A 861 30.92 9.18 26.19
CA GLN A 861 30.49 9.21 27.59
C GLN A 861 31.67 9.37 28.54
N ALA A 862 32.77 8.65 28.31
CA ALA A 862 34.00 8.79 29.08
C ALA A 862 34.65 10.19 28.96
N ALA A 863 34.41 10.89 27.86
CA ALA A 863 34.86 12.28 27.66
C ALA A 863 33.94 13.33 28.32
N GLY A 864 32.84 12.91 28.96
CA GLY A 864 31.96 13.79 29.72
C GLY A 864 30.97 14.59 28.87
N VAL A 865 30.55 14.07 27.71
CA VAL A 865 29.44 14.66 26.94
C VAL A 865 28.12 14.57 27.70
N TRP A 866 27.20 15.51 27.49
CA TRP A 866 25.91 15.59 28.20
C TRP A 866 24.91 14.50 27.79
N GLY A 867 25.07 13.96 26.59
CA GLY A 867 24.18 12.97 25.99
C GLY A 867 24.64 12.67 24.57
N VAL A 868 23.93 11.81 23.85
CA VAL A 868 24.20 11.50 22.44
C VAL A 868 22.90 11.60 21.65
N HIS A 869 22.98 12.15 20.44
CA HIS A 869 21.86 12.27 19.51
C HIS A 869 21.95 11.15 18.47
N ILE A 870 21.05 10.16 18.55
CA ILE A 870 21.07 9.01 17.65
C ILE A 870 20.16 9.26 16.44
N THR A 871 20.75 9.31 15.26
CA THR A 871 20.03 9.38 13.98
C THR A 871 19.48 8.00 13.63
N THR A 872 18.16 7.85 13.56
CA THR A 872 17.51 6.53 13.37
C THR A 872 17.29 6.17 11.91
N LEU A 873 17.18 7.17 11.01
CA LEU A 873 16.66 7.00 9.64
C LEU A 873 15.25 6.37 9.60
N ASN A 874 14.44 6.60 10.65
CA ASN A 874 13.13 5.97 10.87
C ASN A 874 13.17 4.45 11.03
N LEU A 875 14.32 3.90 11.46
CA LEU A 875 14.51 2.48 11.70
C LEU A 875 14.81 2.23 13.18
N GLU A 876 14.25 1.14 13.73
CA GLU A 876 14.22 0.87 15.17
C GLU A 876 15.28 -0.15 15.60
N ASN A 877 15.32 -1.33 14.96
CA ASN A 877 16.06 -2.50 15.42
C ASN A 877 17.55 -2.20 15.73
N THR A 878 18.29 -1.61 14.78
CA THR A 878 19.72 -1.27 15.00
C THR A 878 19.91 -0.30 16.17
N VAL A 879 18.99 0.64 16.37
CA VAL A 879 19.06 1.61 17.47
C VAL A 879 18.76 0.93 18.79
N MET A 880 17.71 0.11 18.89
CA MET A 880 17.38 -0.64 20.10
C MET A 880 18.51 -1.58 20.52
N ARG A 881 19.19 -2.22 19.57
CA ARG A 881 20.40 -3.03 19.83
C ARG A 881 21.54 -2.19 20.43
N VAL A 882 21.77 -0.98 19.93
CA VAL A 882 22.77 -0.05 20.50
C VAL A 882 22.36 0.36 21.93
N LEU A 883 21.09 0.70 22.16
CA LEU A 883 20.59 1.09 23.48
C LEU A 883 20.73 -0.04 24.51
N SER A 884 20.28 -1.24 24.14
CA SER A 884 20.39 -2.45 24.96
C SER A 884 21.85 -2.75 25.33
N ALA A 885 22.77 -2.70 24.36
CA ALA A 885 24.20 -2.92 24.61
C ALA A 885 24.87 -1.84 25.48
N LEU A 886 24.26 -0.65 25.58
CA LEU A 886 24.68 0.43 26.47
C LEU A 886 24.01 0.36 27.85
N GLY A 887 23.04 -0.53 28.06
CA GLY A 887 22.22 -0.58 29.28
C GLY A 887 21.29 0.62 29.43
N LEU A 888 20.88 1.24 28.31
CA LEU A 888 19.97 2.38 28.27
C LEU A 888 18.58 1.89 27.83
N GLY A 889 17.52 2.34 28.50
CA GLY A 889 16.13 2.06 28.11
C GLY A 889 15.56 0.70 28.55
N THR A 890 16.13 0.05 29.57
CA THR A 890 15.72 -1.30 30.04
C THR A 890 14.60 -1.31 31.07
N GLU A 891 14.12 -0.15 31.54
CA GLU A 891 12.93 -0.06 32.40
C GLU A 891 11.88 0.85 31.74
N PRO A 892 10.61 0.41 31.64
CA PRO A 892 9.53 1.23 31.10
C PRO A 892 9.29 2.43 32.03
N ARG A 893 9.91 3.57 31.71
CA ARG A 893 9.55 4.85 32.31
C ARG A 893 8.29 5.35 31.60
N ARG A 894 7.17 5.46 32.33
CA ARG A 894 6.08 6.32 31.87
C ARG A 894 6.67 7.71 31.59
N PRO A 895 6.34 8.37 30.46
CA PRO A 895 6.84 9.70 30.13
C PRO A 895 6.46 10.63 31.28
N THR A 896 7.43 10.84 32.17
CA THR A 896 7.28 11.76 33.28
C THR A 896 7.57 13.09 32.64
N ARG A 897 6.54 13.93 32.47
CA ARG A 897 6.75 15.36 32.29
C ARG A 897 7.51 15.82 33.53
N ALA A 898 8.83 15.74 33.46
CA ALA A 898 9.72 16.14 34.53
C ALA A 898 9.53 17.64 34.65
N VAL A 899 8.82 18.05 35.70
CA VAL A 899 8.80 19.42 36.18
C VAL A 899 10.23 19.75 36.60
N ALA A 900 11.08 20.11 35.64
CA ALA A 900 12.34 20.78 35.92
C ALA A 900 11.95 22.13 36.54
N GLU A 901 12.27 22.32 37.83
CA GLU A 901 12.04 23.58 38.53
C GLU A 901 12.80 24.71 37.81
N PRO A 902 12.12 25.75 37.28
CA PRO A 902 12.77 27.01 37.01
C PRO A 902 12.86 27.74 38.34
N SER A 903 14.08 28.04 38.78
CA SER A 903 14.33 28.99 39.84
C SER A 903 13.75 30.36 39.45
N GLY A 904 12.55 30.66 39.93
CA GLY A 904 11.92 31.98 39.76
C GLY A 904 10.43 31.92 39.51
N ALA A 905 9.65 32.09 40.58
CA ALA A 905 8.27 32.61 40.60
C ALA A 905 7.32 32.24 39.44
N VAL A 906 7.28 30.97 39.02
CA VAL A 906 6.18 30.47 38.17
C VAL A 906 5.01 30.11 39.10
N PRO A 907 3.76 30.55 38.81
CA PRO A 907 2.59 30.10 39.57
C PRO A 907 2.48 28.57 39.52
N PRO A 908 1.84 27.93 40.51
CA PRO A 908 1.62 26.48 40.49
C PRO A 908 0.99 26.06 39.15
N PRO A 909 1.38 24.88 38.60
CA PRO A 909 0.91 24.44 37.27
C PRO A 909 -0.61 24.54 37.19
N ALA A 910 -1.09 25.14 36.10
CA ALA A 910 -2.51 25.23 35.83
C ALA A 910 -3.03 23.88 35.31
N TRP A 911 -4.35 23.66 35.34
CA TRP A 911 -4.95 22.43 34.80
C TRP A 911 -4.53 22.15 33.34
N ASP A 912 -4.19 23.19 32.59
CA ASP A 912 -3.74 23.13 31.18
C ASP A 912 -2.34 22.52 30.99
N ASP A 913 -1.61 22.20 32.07
CA ASP A 913 -0.28 21.60 32.04
C ASP A 913 -0.27 20.05 32.11
N PHE A 914 -1.42 19.38 32.00
CA PHE A 914 -1.53 17.92 31.97
C PHE A 914 -2.12 17.43 30.62
N PRO A 915 -1.69 16.27 30.09
CA PRO A 915 -2.31 15.70 28.89
C PRO A 915 -3.80 15.46 29.15
N ASN A 916 -4.66 16.19 28.44
CA ASN A 916 -6.11 16.07 28.59
C ASN A 916 -6.62 15.00 27.62
N GLY A 917 -6.57 13.74 28.06
CA GLY A 917 -7.24 12.60 27.40
C GLY A 917 -8.68 12.40 27.91
N ARG A 918 -9.22 11.19 27.76
CA ARG A 918 -10.57 10.78 28.18
C ARG A 918 -10.95 11.16 29.62
N TRP A 919 -9.98 11.24 30.53
CA TRP A 919 -10.20 11.50 31.96
C TRP A 919 -9.80 12.92 32.40
N GLY A 920 -9.47 13.82 31.47
CA GLY A 920 -9.14 15.22 31.74
C GLY A 920 -10.37 16.14 31.84
N ASP A 921 -10.18 17.40 32.23
CA ASP A 921 -11.28 18.38 32.25
C ASP A 921 -11.68 18.74 30.81
N ALA A 922 -12.89 18.34 30.41
CA ALA A 922 -13.40 18.57 29.06
C ALA A 922 -13.62 20.05 28.70
N ARG A 923 -13.48 20.95 29.68
CA ARG A 923 -13.55 22.41 29.50
C ARG A 923 -12.18 23.04 29.28
N SER A 924 -11.08 22.27 29.40
CA SER A 924 -9.73 22.80 29.14
C SER A 924 -9.56 23.17 27.67
N PRO A 925 -8.93 24.30 27.34
CA PRO A 925 -8.56 24.65 25.96
C PRO A 925 -7.64 23.62 25.27
N ALA A 926 -6.94 22.78 26.05
CA ALA A 926 -6.12 21.67 25.55
C ALA A 926 -6.95 20.41 25.24
N PHE A 927 -8.25 20.40 25.57
CA PHE A 927 -9.19 19.37 25.15
C PHE A 927 -9.45 19.54 23.64
N GLY A 928 -8.64 18.83 22.84
CA GLY A 928 -8.63 18.91 21.38
C GLY A 928 -9.95 18.48 20.71
N ASN A 929 -10.00 18.59 19.39
CA ASN A 929 -11.21 18.27 18.61
C ASN A 929 -11.49 16.77 18.69
N LEU A 930 -12.67 16.36 19.22
CA LEU A 930 -13.03 14.96 19.51
C LEU A 930 -12.65 13.95 18.41
N GLY A 931 -12.71 14.36 17.13
CA GLY A 931 -12.40 13.50 15.99
C GLY A 931 -10.95 13.02 15.84
N SER A 932 -9.97 13.63 16.52
CA SER A 932 -8.57 13.14 16.50
C SER A 932 -8.30 12.03 17.51
N TYR A 933 -9.12 11.92 18.58
CA TYR A 933 -8.99 10.84 19.57
C TYR A 933 -9.62 9.52 19.09
N VAL A 934 -10.65 9.60 18.23
CA VAL A 934 -11.42 8.48 17.66
C VAL A 934 -10.57 7.47 16.86
N SER A 935 -9.32 7.80 16.55
CA SER A 935 -8.40 6.89 15.82
C SER A 935 -7.54 6.01 16.72
N THR A 936 -7.54 6.22 18.05
CA THR A 936 -6.50 5.64 18.93
C THR A 936 -6.94 4.34 19.60
N TYR A 937 -8.24 4.10 19.84
CA TYR A 937 -8.70 2.91 20.58
C TYR A 937 -9.18 1.75 19.68
N GLY A 938 -9.05 1.86 18.36
CA GLY A 938 -9.32 0.77 17.40
C GLY A 938 -8.12 -0.16 17.15
N THR A 939 -7.03 -0.04 17.91
CA THR A 939 -5.76 -0.75 17.68
C THR A 939 -5.84 -2.25 17.92
N ALA A 940 -6.63 -2.70 18.91
CA ALA A 940 -6.82 -4.14 19.18
C ALA A 940 -7.36 -4.89 17.95
N MET A 941 -8.37 -4.33 17.30
CA MET A 941 -9.00 -4.89 16.09
C MET A 941 -8.13 -4.77 14.84
N GLN A 942 -7.22 -3.79 14.78
CA GLN A 942 -6.25 -3.67 13.68
C GLN A 942 -5.08 -4.65 13.82
N LYS A 943 -4.77 -5.08 15.05
CA LYS A 943 -3.67 -6.00 15.35
C LYS A 943 -4.03 -7.47 15.08
N PHE A 944 -5.28 -7.87 15.33
CA PHE A 944 -5.77 -9.22 15.11
C PHE A 944 -6.72 -9.23 13.91
N GLY A 945 -6.21 -9.62 12.73
CA GLY A 945 -6.98 -9.68 11.48
C GLY A 945 -8.20 -10.61 11.55
N SER A 946 -9.09 -10.51 10.55
CA SER A 946 -10.25 -11.39 10.42
C SER A 946 -9.81 -12.82 10.07
N GLY A 947 -9.87 -13.73 11.05
CA GLY A 947 -9.55 -15.15 10.89
C GLY A 947 -9.21 -15.84 12.21
N ASP A 948 -8.33 -15.22 13.01
CA ASP A 948 -7.86 -15.75 14.30
C ASP A 948 -8.32 -14.85 15.46
N SER A 949 -9.64 -14.68 15.60
CA SER A 949 -10.22 -14.00 16.77
C SER A 949 -9.79 -14.77 18.02
N VAL A 950 -8.83 -14.22 18.77
CA VAL A 950 -8.47 -14.70 20.13
C VAL A 950 -9.70 -14.76 21.05
N TRP A 951 -10.79 -14.07 20.68
CA TRP A 951 -12.06 -14.02 21.38
C TRP A 951 -13.05 -15.14 20.98
N GLY A 952 -12.65 -16.09 20.13
CA GLY A 952 -13.50 -17.21 19.70
C GLY A 952 -14.70 -16.79 18.84
N GLU A 953 -15.74 -17.63 18.83
CA GLU A 953 -16.97 -17.46 18.04
C GLU A 953 -18.21 -17.28 18.94
N PRO A 954 -18.44 -16.10 19.52
CA PRO A 954 -19.53 -15.90 20.47
C PRO A 954 -20.90 -15.98 19.80
N THR A 955 -21.78 -16.82 20.33
CA THR A 955 -23.18 -16.97 19.89
C THR A 955 -24.19 -16.83 21.02
N GLU A 956 -23.72 -16.83 22.26
CA GLU A 956 -24.52 -16.63 23.46
C GLU A 956 -23.84 -15.76 24.52
N ILE A 957 -24.62 -15.30 25.50
CA ILE A 957 -24.17 -14.39 26.57
C ILE A 957 -23.07 -15.02 27.43
N SER A 958 -23.05 -16.34 27.57
CA SER A 958 -21.98 -17.12 28.24
C SER A 958 -20.63 -16.86 27.58
N ASP A 959 -20.58 -16.86 26.25
CA ASP A 959 -19.33 -16.69 25.50
C ASP A 959 -18.70 -15.33 25.79
N ILE A 960 -19.51 -14.26 25.77
CA ILE A 960 -19.06 -12.91 26.16
C ILE A 960 -18.51 -12.93 27.59
N THR A 961 -19.17 -13.65 28.49
CA THR A 961 -18.73 -13.75 29.88
C THR A 961 -17.38 -14.45 30.01
N GLU A 962 -17.16 -15.55 29.30
CA GLU A 962 -15.87 -16.25 29.29
C GLU A 962 -14.75 -15.41 28.71
N ILE A 963 -15.02 -14.61 27.68
CA ILE A 963 -14.02 -13.74 27.05
C ILE A 963 -13.54 -12.68 28.05
N PHE A 964 -14.47 -11.99 28.71
CA PHE A 964 -14.11 -11.00 29.72
C PHE A 964 -13.42 -11.61 30.94
N VAL A 965 -13.85 -12.79 31.39
CA VAL A 965 -13.19 -13.49 32.50
C VAL A 965 -11.79 -13.96 32.09
N GLY A 966 -11.64 -14.52 30.90
CA GLY A 966 -10.35 -14.99 30.38
C GLY A 966 -9.33 -13.85 30.26
N TYR A 967 -9.77 -12.67 29.84
CA TYR A 967 -8.91 -11.48 29.81
C TYR A 967 -8.45 -11.08 31.21
N VAL A 968 -9.37 -11.00 32.18
CA VAL A 968 -9.02 -10.65 33.56
C VAL A 968 -8.13 -11.73 34.21
N GLU A 969 -8.35 -13.00 33.87
CA GLU A 969 -7.53 -14.13 34.32
C GLU A 969 -6.14 -14.16 33.70
N GLY A 970 -5.95 -13.49 32.56
CA GLY A 970 -4.71 -13.47 31.79
C GLY A 970 -4.56 -14.67 30.85
N THR A 971 -5.61 -15.45 30.65
CA THR A 971 -5.65 -16.54 29.65
C THR A 971 -5.90 -16.00 28.24
N LEU A 972 -6.43 -14.77 28.15
CA LEU A 972 -6.65 -14.04 26.91
C LEU A 972 -5.85 -12.73 26.94
N ALA A 973 -5.12 -12.44 25.87
CA ALA A 973 -4.16 -11.32 25.82
C ALA A 973 -4.83 -9.94 25.67
N SER A 974 -6.05 -9.88 25.14
CA SER A 974 -6.73 -8.62 24.80
C SER A 974 -8.26 -8.76 24.85
N LEU A 975 -8.97 -7.62 24.87
CA LEU A 975 -10.39 -7.48 24.58
C LEU A 975 -10.56 -6.59 23.33
N PRO A 976 -11.76 -6.59 22.70
CA PRO A 976 -12.10 -5.62 21.66
C PRO A 976 -11.90 -4.15 22.07
N TRP A 977 -11.92 -3.87 23.37
CA TRP A 977 -11.75 -2.54 23.96
C TRP A 977 -10.38 -2.30 24.60
N SER A 978 -9.47 -3.28 24.60
CA SER A 978 -8.18 -3.18 25.30
C SER A 978 -7.16 -4.19 24.75
N ASP A 979 -6.04 -3.72 24.21
CA ASP A 979 -4.93 -4.53 23.66
C ASP A 979 -3.70 -4.63 24.58
N GLU A 980 -3.77 -4.02 25.77
CA GLU A 980 -2.71 -4.03 26.77
C GLU A 980 -3.02 -5.02 27.91
N PRO A 981 -2.01 -5.64 28.55
CA PRO A 981 -2.23 -6.46 29.73
C PRO A 981 -2.71 -5.63 30.93
N LEU A 982 -3.34 -6.28 31.91
CA LEU A 982 -3.81 -5.63 33.14
C LEU A 982 -2.66 -4.89 33.87
N LEU A 983 -2.93 -3.64 34.22
CA LEU A 983 -2.03 -2.83 35.05
C LEU A 983 -1.85 -3.47 36.44
N ALA A 984 -0.69 -3.22 37.06
CA ALA A 984 -0.37 -3.73 38.40
C ALA A 984 -1.40 -3.33 39.47
N GLU A 985 -2.07 -2.18 39.31
CA GLU A 985 -3.16 -1.76 40.21
C GLU A 985 -4.43 -2.60 40.01
N THR A 986 -4.78 -2.94 38.77
CA THR A 986 -5.96 -3.74 38.42
C THR A 986 -5.79 -5.19 38.85
N GLN A 987 -4.56 -5.71 38.84
CA GLN A 987 -4.23 -7.04 39.36
C GLN A 987 -4.63 -7.22 40.84
N ARG A 988 -4.74 -6.14 41.62
CA ARG A 988 -5.13 -6.18 43.04
C ARG A 988 -6.61 -6.43 43.28
N ILE A 989 -7.44 -6.17 42.27
CA ILE A 989 -8.91 -6.33 42.30
C ILE A 989 -9.38 -7.40 41.31
N LYS A 990 -8.44 -8.25 40.87
CA LYS A 990 -8.67 -9.29 39.86
C LYS A 990 -9.81 -10.22 40.24
N ASP A 991 -9.82 -10.71 41.47
CA ASP A 991 -10.83 -11.68 41.94
C ASP A 991 -12.23 -11.07 41.98
N GLU A 992 -12.35 -9.81 42.38
CA GLU A 992 -13.59 -9.06 42.35
C GLU A 992 -14.09 -8.83 40.92
N LEU A 993 -13.17 -8.48 39.99
CA LEU A 993 -13.48 -8.30 38.58
C LEU A 993 -13.95 -9.61 37.94
N VAL A 994 -13.26 -10.73 38.17
CA VAL A 994 -13.71 -12.06 37.70
C VAL A 994 -15.11 -12.34 38.21
N ARG A 995 -15.37 -12.13 39.50
CA ARG A 995 -16.69 -12.37 40.10
C ARG A 995 -17.80 -11.54 39.47
N ILE A 996 -17.59 -10.24 39.22
CA ILE A 996 -18.65 -9.40 38.63
C ILE A 996 -18.84 -9.66 37.14
N ASN A 997 -17.78 -10.00 36.39
CA ASN A 997 -17.90 -10.46 35.01
C ASN A 997 -18.75 -11.74 34.93
N ARG A 998 -18.53 -12.70 35.84
CA ARG A 998 -19.35 -13.93 35.97
C ARG A 998 -20.82 -13.66 36.28
N LEU A 999 -21.16 -12.51 36.86
CA LEU A 999 -22.54 -12.07 37.11
C LEU A 999 -23.17 -11.33 35.91
N GLY A 1000 -22.46 -11.18 34.79
CA GLY A 1000 -22.93 -10.51 33.58
C GLY A 1000 -22.66 -8.99 33.56
N PHE A 1001 -21.76 -8.50 34.40
CA PHE A 1001 -21.27 -7.12 34.35
C PHE A 1001 -19.90 -7.09 33.67
N TRP A 1002 -19.89 -6.91 32.34
CA TRP A 1002 -18.68 -7.06 31.52
C TRP A 1002 -17.77 -5.83 31.62
N THR A 1003 -16.69 -5.94 32.38
CA THR A 1003 -15.86 -4.79 32.80
C THR A 1003 -14.89 -4.30 31.73
N LEU A 1004 -14.90 -3.00 31.46
CA LEU A 1004 -14.02 -2.33 30.49
C LEU A 1004 -12.88 -1.56 31.16
N ALA A 1005 -13.17 -0.93 32.29
CA ALA A 1005 -12.21 -0.13 33.04
C ALA A 1005 -12.51 -0.22 34.53
N SER A 1006 -11.46 -0.20 35.34
CA SER A 1006 -11.60 -0.23 36.79
C SER A 1006 -10.38 0.36 37.47
N GLN A 1007 -10.57 0.84 38.69
CA GLN A 1007 -9.47 1.16 39.60
C GLN A 1007 -9.88 0.87 41.05
N PRO A 1008 -8.94 0.47 41.92
CA PRO A 1008 -9.23 0.25 43.33
C PRO A 1008 -9.44 1.56 44.09
N ALA A 1009 -10.03 1.47 45.30
CA ALA A 1009 -9.99 2.58 46.24
C ALA A 1009 -8.60 2.67 46.90
N LEU A 1010 -8.11 3.89 47.09
CA LEU A 1010 -6.79 4.16 47.66
C LEU A 1010 -6.88 5.32 48.65
N ASP A 1011 -6.44 5.08 49.89
CA ASP A 1011 -6.41 6.08 50.96
C ASP A 1011 -4.97 6.43 51.33
N GLY A 1012 -4.32 7.24 50.48
CA GLY A 1012 -3.04 7.87 50.81
C GLY A 1012 -1.81 6.97 50.63
N ALA A 1013 -1.63 6.36 49.46
CA ALA A 1013 -0.37 5.69 49.12
C ALA A 1013 0.76 6.71 48.93
N ALA A 1014 2.01 6.30 49.17
CA ALA A 1014 3.15 7.18 48.93
C ALA A 1014 3.27 7.54 47.44
N SER A 1015 3.64 8.79 47.13
CA SER A 1015 3.88 9.26 45.76
C SER A 1015 4.94 8.47 44.98
N ASP A 1016 5.80 7.73 45.68
CA ASP A 1016 6.84 6.85 45.13
C ASP A 1016 6.53 5.36 45.30
N ASP A 1017 5.26 5.02 45.58
CA ASP A 1017 4.78 3.64 45.55
C ASP A 1017 4.96 3.03 44.14
N VAL A 1018 5.43 1.79 44.08
CA VAL A 1018 5.77 1.11 42.81
C VAL A 1018 4.52 0.83 41.96
N THR A 1019 3.35 0.69 42.57
CA THR A 1019 2.08 0.37 41.90
C THR A 1019 1.26 1.62 41.63
N TYR A 1020 1.11 2.49 42.64
CA TYR A 1020 0.18 3.62 42.63
C TYR A 1020 0.86 4.99 42.52
N GLY A 1021 2.18 5.05 42.71
CA GLY A 1021 2.92 6.28 42.88
C GLY A 1021 3.05 7.10 41.61
N TRP A 1022 2.74 8.39 41.71
CA TRP A 1022 3.04 9.38 40.69
C TRP A 1022 3.31 10.75 41.33
N GLY A 1023 3.89 11.68 40.57
CA GLY A 1023 4.20 13.02 41.03
C GLY A 1023 5.44 13.14 41.94
N PRO A 1024 5.66 14.31 42.57
CA PRO A 1024 6.83 14.56 43.41
C PRO A 1024 6.91 13.65 44.65
N ARG A 1025 8.14 13.25 45.02
CA ARG A 1025 8.39 12.45 46.22
C ARG A 1025 7.90 13.15 47.51
N GLY A 1026 7.44 12.33 48.46
CA GLY A 1026 6.94 12.79 49.76
C GLY A 1026 5.48 13.26 49.75
N GLY A 1027 4.75 13.02 48.66
CA GLY A 1027 3.30 13.22 48.60
C GLY A 1027 2.51 11.95 48.86
N TYR A 1028 1.18 12.11 48.82
CA TYR A 1028 0.20 11.04 49.03
C TYR A 1028 -0.82 10.99 47.88
N ILE A 1029 -1.09 9.79 47.38
CA ILE A 1029 -2.00 9.50 46.28
C ILE A 1029 -3.29 8.87 46.82
N TYR A 1030 -4.42 9.31 46.27
CA TYR A 1030 -5.75 8.86 46.63
C TYR A 1030 -6.55 8.51 45.37
N GLN A 1031 -7.40 7.49 45.47
CA GLN A 1031 -8.25 7.02 44.38
C GLN A 1031 -9.62 6.63 44.95
N LYS A 1032 -10.70 7.01 44.26
CA LYS A 1032 -12.02 6.40 44.46
C LYS A 1032 -12.10 5.11 43.66
N ALA A 1033 -12.72 4.06 44.21
CA ALA A 1033 -13.03 2.90 43.39
C ALA A 1033 -14.03 3.29 42.29
N PHE A 1034 -13.76 2.86 41.07
CA PHE A 1034 -14.75 2.89 40.00
C PHE A 1034 -14.72 1.60 39.19
N VAL A 1035 -15.87 1.26 38.61
CA VAL A 1035 -16.02 0.18 37.65
C VAL A 1035 -16.86 0.70 36.49
N GLU A 1036 -16.37 0.48 35.27
CA GLU A 1036 -17.13 0.68 34.05
C GLU A 1036 -17.37 -0.66 33.37
N CYS A 1037 -18.62 -0.91 32.98
CA CYS A 1037 -19.01 -2.21 32.42
C CYS A 1037 -20.17 -2.09 31.43
N PHE A 1038 -20.30 -3.10 30.56
CA PHE A 1038 -21.53 -3.36 29.84
C PHE A 1038 -22.48 -4.20 30.70
N VAL A 1039 -23.77 -3.86 30.62
CA VAL A 1039 -24.86 -4.54 31.33
C VAL A 1039 -25.97 -4.82 30.35
N HIS A 1040 -26.41 -6.08 30.24
CA HIS A 1040 -27.53 -6.43 29.37
C HIS A 1040 -28.84 -5.76 29.83
N GLN A 1041 -29.67 -5.33 28.87
CA GLN A 1041 -30.88 -4.53 29.08
C GLN A 1041 -31.89 -5.21 30.00
N SER A 1042 -31.93 -6.55 30.05
CA SER A 1042 -32.78 -7.28 30.99
C SER A 1042 -32.39 -7.09 32.46
N MET A 1043 -31.11 -6.85 32.75
CA MET A 1043 -30.59 -6.66 34.11
C MET A 1043 -30.56 -5.19 34.52
N PHE A 1044 -30.44 -4.29 33.53
CA PHE A 1044 -30.25 -2.86 33.77
C PHE A 1044 -31.31 -2.21 34.69
N PRO A 1045 -32.64 -2.45 34.55
CA PRO A 1045 -33.63 -1.82 35.43
C PRO A 1045 -33.45 -2.17 36.92
N GLY A 1046 -33.14 -3.44 37.22
CA GLY A 1046 -32.87 -3.88 38.60
C GLY A 1046 -31.58 -3.29 39.15
N PHE A 1047 -30.54 -3.20 38.30
CA PHE A 1047 -29.27 -2.56 38.67
C PHE A 1047 -29.43 -1.05 38.88
N LEU A 1048 -30.17 -0.36 38.02
CA LEU A 1048 -30.46 1.07 38.14
C LEU A 1048 -31.19 1.39 39.44
N SER A 1049 -32.16 0.57 39.85
CA SER A 1049 -32.85 0.72 41.14
C SER A 1049 -31.88 0.63 42.32
N ARG A 1050 -30.93 -0.33 42.27
CA ARG A 1050 -29.85 -0.45 43.27
C ARG A 1050 -28.96 0.79 43.29
N LEU A 1051 -28.48 1.26 42.13
CA LEU A 1051 -27.66 2.47 42.01
C LEU A 1051 -28.38 3.71 42.55
N GLN A 1052 -29.67 3.87 42.24
CA GLN A 1052 -30.50 4.97 42.74
C GLN A 1052 -30.69 4.92 44.26
N SER A 1053 -30.87 3.73 44.83
CA SER A 1053 -31.00 3.54 46.27
C SER A 1053 -29.71 3.85 47.05
N ALA A 1054 -28.55 3.74 46.39
CA ALA A 1054 -27.23 4.01 46.96
C ALA A 1054 -26.77 5.49 46.77
N SER A 1055 -27.59 6.33 46.15
CA SER A 1055 -27.35 7.77 46.03
C SER A 1055 -27.48 8.47 47.41
N PRO A 1056 -26.64 9.47 47.76
CA PRO A 1056 -25.63 10.14 46.93
C PRO A 1056 -24.23 9.51 47.00
N ARG A 1057 -24.07 8.38 47.72
CA ARG A 1057 -22.75 7.76 47.91
C ARG A 1057 -22.19 7.24 46.59
N ILE A 1058 -23.01 6.56 45.81
CA ILE A 1058 -22.63 6.10 44.47
C ILE A 1058 -22.94 7.19 43.45
N THR A 1059 -21.98 7.51 42.60
CA THR A 1059 -22.20 8.31 41.38
C THR A 1059 -22.18 7.38 40.18
N TYR A 1060 -23.14 7.53 39.27
CA TYR A 1060 -23.17 6.71 38.05
C TYR A 1060 -23.49 7.51 36.79
N TYR A 1061 -22.96 7.02 35.67
CA TYR A 1061 -23.29 7.44 34.32
C TYR A 1061 -23.70 6.20 33.53
N ALA A 1062 -24.86 6.22 32.88
CA ALA A 1062 -25.37 5.10 32.12
C ALA A 1062 -25.90 5.56 30.76
N SER A 1063 -25.52 4.86 29.69
CA SER A 1063 -26.05 5.13 28.34
C SER A 1063 -26.09 3.88 27.48
N ASN A 1064 -27.07 3.79 26.57
CA ASN A 1064 -27.17 2.72 25.58
C ASN A 1064 -26.68 3.19 24.19
N GLY A 1065 -26.56 2.24 23.25
CA GLY A 1065 -26.17 2.54 21.87
C GLY A 1065 -27.14 3.46 21.11
N ALA A 1066 -28.42 3.52 21.53
CA ALA A 1066 -29.42 4.43 20.95
C ALA A 1066 -29.27 5.88 21.41
N GLY A 1067 -28.47 6.13 22.46
CA GLY A 1067 -28.17 7.45 22.98
C GLY A 1067 -29.01 7.90 24.17
N ASP A 1068 -29.82 7.01 24.75
CA ASP A 1068 -30.47 7.28 26.04
C ASP A 1068 -29.39 7.44 27.11
N PHE A 1069 -29.54 8.40 28.02
CA PHE A 1069 -28.56 8.71 29.05
C PHE A 1069 -29.24 8.96 30.40
N ILE A 1070 -28.71 8.33 31.46
CA ILE A 1070 -29.21 8.41 32.83
C ILE A 1070 -28.01 8.60 33.78
N SER A 1071 -28.10 9.54 34.71
CA SER A 1071 -27.07 9.78 35.71
C SER A 1071 -27.66 10.46 36.96
N ASN A 1072 -27.03 10.26 38.11
CA ASN A 1072 -27.29 11.02 39.34
C ASN A 1072 -26.22 12.08 39.65
N ALA A 1073 -25.28 12.35 38.73
CA ALA A 1073 -24.30 13.41 38.88
C ALA A 1073 -24.98 14.79 38.74
N VAL A 1074 -25.12 15.53 39.85
CA VAL A 1074 -25.78 16.86 39.87
C VAL A 1074 -24.75 17.97 40.08
N GLY A 1075 -24.68 18.89 39.12
CA GLY A 1075 -24.12 20.24 39.27
C GLY A 1075 -25.16 21.27 38.84
N ALA A 1076 -25.02 22.54 39.28
CA ALA A 1076 -26.01 23.62 39.11
C ALA A 1076 -26.48 23.89 37.65
N GLN A 1077 -25.84 23.27 36.65
CA GLN A 1077 -26.19 23.33 35.21
C GLN A 1077 -26.10 21.97 34.47
N GLY A 1078 -25.88 20.85 35.17
CA GLY A 1078 -25.79 19.51 34.55
C GLY A 1078 -24.40 19.03 34.10
N ASP A 1079 -23.33 19.78 34.40
CA ASP A 1079 -21.93 19.52 33.98
C ASP A 1079 -20.95 19.33 35.17
N ALA A 1080 -21.29 18.52 36.18
CA ALA A 1080 -20.39 18.28 37.31
C ALA A 1080 -19.38 17.16 37.02
N ALA A 1081 -18.08 17.49 37.01
CA ALA A 1081 -17.00 16.50 36.95
C ALA A 1081 -16.77 15.86 38.33
N THR A 1082 -16.57 14.55 38.36
CA THR A 1082 -16.26 13.76 39.57
C THR A 1082 -14.79 13.39 39.54
N ALA A 1083 -14.01 13.90 40.49
CA ALA A 1083 -12.61 13.51 40.65
C ALA A 1083 -12.50 12.07 41.16
N LEU A 1084 -11.69 11.28 40.44
CA LEU A 1084 -11.42 9.88 40.70
C LEU A 1084 -10.08 9.68 41.40
N THR A 1085 -9.03 10.33 40.90
CA THR A 1085 -7.66 10.17 41.40
C THR A 1085 -7.11 11.56 41.72
N TRP A 1086 -6.45 11.69 42.87
CA TRP A 1086 -5.79 12.94 43.26
C TRP A 1086 -4.53 12.71 44.09
N GLY A 1087 -3.62 13.67 44.03
CA GLY A 1087 -2.35 13.67 44.75
C GLY A 1087 -2.20 14.94 45.59
N VAL A 1088 -1.74 14.76 46.83
CA VAL A 1088 -1.39 15.86 47.74
C VAL A 1088 0.12 15.85 47.94
N PHE A 1089 0.78 16.93 47.51
CA PHE A 1089 2.24 17.02 47.52
C PHE A 1089 2.72 18.19 48.38
N PRO A 1090 3.83 18.05 49.13
CA PRO A 1090 4.36 19.12 49.95
C PRO A 1090 4.64 20.40 49.14
N GLY A 1091 4.10 21.52 49.61
CA GLY A 1091 4.33 22.83 48.99
C GLY A 1091 3.64 23.04 47.62
N ARG A 1092 2.70 22.17 47.23
CA ARG A 1092 1.94 22.29 45.97
C ARG A 1092 0.43 22.25 46.22
N ALA A 1093 -0.34 22.75 45.25
CA ALA A 1093 -1.78 22.55 45.22
C ALA A 1093 -2.11 21.05 44.99
N VAL A 1094 -3.31 20.65 45.38
CA VAL A 1094 -3.83 19.30 45.11
C VAL A 1094 -3.95 19.11 43.60
N VAL A 1095 -3.46 17.99 43.08
CA VAL A 1095 -3.52 17.65 41.65
C VAL A 1095 -4.57 16.56 41.45
N GLN A 1096 -5.47 16.73 40.47
CA GLN A 1096 -6.58 15.80 40.19
C GLN A 1096 -6.53 15.37 38.71
N PRO A 1097 -5.66 14.40 38.34
CA PRO A 1097 -5.41 14.07 36.94
C PRO A 1097 -6.51 13.22 36.29
N THR A 1098 -7.40 12.61 37.08
CA THR A 1098 -8.43 11.70 36.58
C THR A 1098 -9.80 12.16 37.07
N LEU A 1099 -10.67 12.52 36.13
CA LEU A 1099 -12.02 13.01 36.33
C LEU A 1099 -12.99 12.23 35.43
N ILE A 1100 -14.24 12.09 35.87
CA ILE A 1100 -15.36 11.63 35.02
C ILE A 1100 -16.38 12.75 34.91
N ASP A 1101 -16.75 13.09 33.68
CA ASP A 1101 -17.87 13.97 33.39
C ASP A 1101 -18.76 13.39 32.27
N LYS A 1102 -19.92 14.01 32.11
CA LYS A 1102 -20.92 13.61 31.12
C LYS A 1102 -20.41 13.64 29.69
N MET A 1103 -19.61 14.65 29.33
CA MET A 1103 -19.19 14.89 27.96
C MET A 1103 -18.14 13.84 27.55
N ASN A 1104 -17.17 13.56 28.43
CA ASN A 1104 -16.18 12.49 28.29
C ASN A 1104 -16.85 11.10 28.21
N PHE A 1105 -17.82 10.85 29.09
CA PHE A 1105 -18.55 9.58 29.10
C PHE A 1105 -19.35 9.35 27.81
N LEU A 1106 -20.06 10.36 27.30
CA LEU A 1106 -20.85 10.24 26.08
C LEU A 1106 -19.98 10.12 24.81
N ALA A 1107 -18.81 10.77 24.81
CA ALA A 1107 -17.81 10.62 23.76
C ALA A 1107 -17.29 9.18 23.71
N TRP A 1108 -16.82 8.66 24.85
CA TRP A 1108 -16.36 7.28 24.99
C TRP A 1108 -17.46 6.27 24.63
N ARG A 1109 -18.70 6.50 25.07
CA ARG A 1109 -19.83 5.63 24.74
C ARG A 1109 -19.95 5.39 23.23
N THR A 1110 -19.80 6.43 22.40
CA THR A 1110 -19.88 6.25 20.95
C THR A 1110 -18.84 5.25 20.44
N GLU A 1111 -17.62 5.33 20.94
CA GLU A 1111 -16.51 4.44 20.57
C GLU A 1111 -16.71 3.03 21.14
N ALA A 1112 -17.07 2.91 22.42
CA ALA A 1112 -17.33 1.62 23.06
C ALA A 1112 -18.40 0.79 22.34
N PHE A 1113 -19.47 1.43 21.85
CA PHE A 1113 -20.49 0.76 21.02
C PHE A 1113 -20.06 0.58 19.55
N HIS A 1114 -19.11 1.37 19.05
CA HIS A 1114 -18.51 1.14 17.74
C HIS A 1114 -17.68 -0.15 17.73
N SER A 1115 -16.89 -0.42 18.79
CA SER A 1115 -16.11 -1.65 18.89
C SER A 1115 -16.96 -2.92 18.91
N TRP A 1116 -18.21 -2.87 19.39
CA TRP A 1116 -19.17 -3.97 19.23
C TRP A 1116 -19.50 -4.24 17.75
N ALA A 1117 -19.64 -3.18 16.95
CA ALA A 1117 -19.93 -3.31 15.52
C ALA A 1117 -18.70 -3.81 14.75
N GLU A 1118 -17.50 -3.33 15.09
CA GLU A 1118 -16.24 -3.83 14.53
C GLU A 1118 -16.04 -5.31 14.87
N TRP A 1119 -16.35 -5.70 16.11
CA TRP A 1119 -16.30 -7.11 16.50
C TRP A 1119 -17.29 -7.97 15.72
N ALA A 1120 -18.51 -7.48 15.52
CA ALA A 1120 -19.48 -8.16 14.68
C ALA A 1120 -19.02 -8.26 13.21
N ASP A 1121 -18.33 -7.24 12.70
CA ASP A 1121 -17.81 -7.17 11.33
C ASP A 1121 -16.63 -8.12 11.08
N MET A 1122 -15.99 -8.66 12.14
CA MET A 1122 -15.02 -9.75 12.01
C MET A 1122 -15.65 -11.07 11.59
N PHE A 1123 -16.97 -11.25 11.78
CA PHE A 1123 -17.68 -12.46 11.40
C PHE A 1123 -18.42 -12.29 10.07
N PRO A 1124 -18.57 -13.36 9.26
CA PRO A 1124 -19.29 -13.27 7.99
C PRO A 1124 -20.71 -12.68 8.16
N ARG A 1125 -21.08 -11.71 7.32
CA ARG A 1125 -22.42 -11.09 7.37
C ARG A 1125 -23.54 -12.12 7.34
N GLY A 1126 -24.44 -12.06 8.33
CA GLY A 1126 -25.55 -13.00 8.49
C GLY A 1126 -25.22 -14.29 9.24
N SER A 1127 -23.98 -14.46 9.69
CA SER A 1127 -23.60 -15.56 10.60
C SER A 1127 -24.36 -15.45 11.94
N PRO A 1128 -24.49 -16.56 12.70
CA PRO A 1128 -24.99 -16.50 14.08
C PRO A 1128 -24.23 -15.50 14.95
N GLN A 1129 -22.90 -15.45 14.83
CA GLN A 1129 -21.99 -14.61 15.62
C GLN A 1129 -22.17 -13.12 15.31
N GLU A 1130 -22.17 -12.74 14.03
CA GLU A 1130 -22.39 -11.35 13.60
C GLU A 1130 -23.75 -10.83 14.07
N ARG A 1131 -24.81 -11.64 13.92
CA ARG A 1131 -26.15 -11.29 14.39
C ARG A 1131 -26.20 -11.16 15.91
N PHE A 1132 -25.58 -12.09 16.62
CA PHE A 1132 -25.53 -12.09 18.08
C PHE A 1132 -24.79 -10.85 18.61
N LEU A 1133 -23.61 -10.52 18.06
CA LEU A 1133 -22.83 -9.35 18.50
C LEU A 1133 -23.53 -8.02 18.20
N ARG A 1134 -24.20 -7.89 17.05
CA ARG A 1134 -25.04 -6.70 16.78
C ARG A 1134 -26.23 -6.61 17.71
N GLU A 1135 -26.88 -7.73 17.99
CA GLU A 1135 -27.96 -7.80 18.97
C GLU A 1135 -27.46 -7.39 20.37
N MET A 1136 -26.26 -7.83 20.76
CA MET A 1136 -25.61 -7.42 22.00
C MET A 1136 -25.34 -5.91 22.04
N ALA A 1137 -24.86 -5.31 20.95
CA ALA A 1137 -24.66 -3.86 20.85
C ALA A 1137 -25.97 -3.07 21.07
N GLU A 1138 -27.09 -3.57 20.57
CA GLU A 1138 -28.41 -2.96 20.75
C GLU A 1138 -28.97 -3.16 22.16
N LYS A 1139 -28.67 -4.31 22.79
CA LYS A 1139 -29.22 -4.73 24.09
C LYS A 1139 -28.30 -4.45 25.28
N CYS A 1140 -27.18 -3.77 25.11
CA CYS A 1140 -26.29 -3.41 26.22
C CYS A 1140 -26.45 -1.95 26.66
N TRP A 1141 -26.26 -1.73 27.95
CA TRP A 1141 -26.03 -0.43 28.57
C TRP A 1141 -24.58 -0.34 28.99
N LEU A 1142 -23.89 0.74 28.62
CA LEU A 1142 -22.61 1.11 29.21
C LEU A 1142 -22.88 1.83 30.52
N VAL A 1143 -22.30 1.36 31.62
CA VAL A 1143 -22.52 1.90 32.96
C VAL A 1143 -21.17 2.13 33.65
N ASN A 1144 -20.92 3.37 34.06
CA ASN A 1144 -19.81 3.74 34.93
C ASN A 1144 -20.35 3.98 36.34
N VAL A 1145 -19.73 3.36 37.35
CA VAL A 1145 -20.12 3.41 38.75
C VAL A 1145 -18.92 3.82 39.59
N VAL A 1146 -19.07 4.86 40.40
CA VAL A 1146 -18.04 5.42 41.28
C VAL A 1146 -18.53 5.35 42.73
N ASP A 1147 -17.74 4.75 43.63
CA ASP A 1147 -17.97 4.87 45.07
C ASP A 1147 -17.22 6.09 45.61
N ASN A 1148 -17.97 7.09 46.11
CA ASN A 1148 -17.35 8.30 46.65
C ASN A 1148 -16.66 8.06 48.00
N GLU A 1149 -16.90 6.93 48.67
CA GLU A 1149 -16.24 6.55 49.93
C GLU A 1149 -14.93 5.80 49.66
N TYR A 1150 -13.87 6.54 49.34
CA TYR A 1150 -12.55 5.99 49.00
C TYR A 1150 -11.84 5.29 50.16
N ARG A 1151 -12.32 5.42 51.42
CA ARG A 1151 -11.70 4.75 52.57
C ARG A 1151 -12.15 3.30 52.72
N ASN A 1152 -13.19 2.88 52.01
CA ASN A 1152 -13.69 1.53 52.06
C ASN A 1152 -13.54 0.84 50.69
N PRO A 1153 -12.58 -0.08 50.52
CA PRO A 1153 -12.31 -0.70 49.23
C PRO A 1153 -13.37 -1.72 48.80
N ASP A 1154 -14.18 -2.24 49.73
CA ASP A 1154 -15.02 -3.42 49.48
C ASP A 1154 -16.45 -3.09 49.02
N THR A 1155 -16.88 -1.85 49.22
CA THR A 1155 -18.29 -1.46 49.15
C THR A 1155 -18.83 -1.33 47.74
N ILE A 1156 -18.00 -0.96 46.77
CA ILE A 1156 -18.40 -0.91 45.37
C ILE A 1156 -18.79 -2.30 44.87
N TRP A 1157 -18.12 -3.36 45.33
CA TRP A 1157 -18.32 -4.73 44.84
C TRP A 1157 -19.65 -5.33 45.31
N ASN A 1158 -20.10 -4.96 46.51
CA ASN A 1158 -21.39 -5.38 47.05
C ASN A 1158 -22.57 -4.85 46.21
N MET A 1159 -22.39 -3.81 45.41
CA MET A 1159 -23.44 -3.28 44.53
C MET A 1159 -23.76 -4.19 43.34
N PHE A 1160 -22.80 -5.01 42.95
CA PHE A 1160 -22.91 -5.93 41.80
C PHE A 1160 -23.45 -7.30 42.20
N GLN A 1161 -23.42 -7.63 43.50
CA GLN A 1161 -24.10 -8.80 44.09
C GLN A 1161 -25.59 -8.48 44.22
#